data_AF-A0A316S1G4-F1
#
_entry.id   AF-A0A316S1G4-F1
#
_cell.length_a   1.000
_cell.length_b   1.000
_cell.length_c   1.000
_cell.angle_alpha   90.00
_cell.angle_beta   90.00
_cell.angle_gamma   90.00
#
_symmetry.space_group_name_H-M   'P 1'
#
loop_
_entity.id
_entity.type
_entity.pdbx_description
1 polymer ?
#
loop_
_entity_poly.entity_id
_entity_poly.type
_entity_poly.pdbx_seq_one_letter_code
_entity_poly.pdbx_strand_id
1 'polypeptide(L)'
;MADRFLITHWCGVPHKYVRHADGTLATERFEEMKAAGINLIVTYDYGYETNCEVLALCERLGLRVTLSDDRIGRAIGDGNHRAELLRAVVRDYAGYPALHGYHITDEPNSGAFPALAAVRQILADLDPVHEAYINLFPNYASAEMLGNPTYYDHVRQFADTVSPAIISYDHYHFIKGEPMESVDMGSRRENQIYEAAFRKVERPGFFDNIEDVRRVSAETDTPFMVIVLVVEHGPYRNLTEAEIRWEVFQSLVYGARRLSYFTYWTPGVDTEEGDDMWHWRNGMISKTGEQTPHYHMVARINRDLSVLGDTLMGRESRAVFHLGQVPDGKVTYWSGAFRDVMSMQAEAVTAGFFDGGYVLLANKDYENPSPVTFTVTPGRRVMHMDKATGLWVVTHEQDGAYTLTLAPGDGELVRIDCKYALLIGDFPMKRILSVALILLLSASTLASCNPDTGSESGTTAVTDATGGSVTETATETQTEMPTETVTEPGTDAPTEPPTEASAEPSDTEAPDPLETPVRVGTGYDGKTACYDGRLRHMYESFSTSYGGTFDSVQEAMDSLAGIGGAISAASNGDIGLCLSVKVPDDGKKYILYYNFNNCDFVFNFGCTFDDGNGGYAYYSSLNILDDMAEDLDGCHVYVWSEEEGLEPGYYLMTWVGNGKGTVGRNYRYDKEGDLAETWEGLPKGESYFD
;
A
#
# COMPACT_ATOMS: atom_id res chain seq x y z
N MET A 1 -13.42 -11.55 -1.18
CA MET A 1 -12.42 -10.45 -1.12
C MET A 1 -13.15 -9.21 -0.65
N ALA A 2 -12.46 -8.26 0.02
CA ALA A 2 -12.97 -6.89 0.08
C ALA A 2 -12.87 -6.26 -1.33
N ASP A 3 -13.69 -5.26 -1.62
CA ASP A 3 -13.56 -4.50 -2.87
C ASP A 3 -12.26 -3.69 -2.83
N ARG A 4 -11.33 -4.02 -3.72
CA ARG A 4 -10.09 -3.24 -3.90
C ARG A 4 -10.37 -1.96 -4.67
N PHE A 5 -9.67 -0.90 -4.29
CA PHE A 5 -9.65 0.37 -4.99
C PHE A 5 -9.10 0.17 -6.41
N LEU A 6 -9.87 0.59 -7.40
CA LEU A 6 -9.51 0.38 -8.80
C LEU A 6 -8.67 1.54 -9.31
N ILE A 7 -7.58 1.22 -10.00
CA ILE A 7 -6.63 2.16 -10.60
C ILE A 7 -6.54 1.81 -12.10
N THR A 8 -6.89 2.77 -12.94
CA THR A 8 -7.03 2.59 -14.39
C THR A 8 -6.34 3.68 -15.20
N HIS A 9 -6.51 3.69 -16.52
CA HIS A 9 -5.79 4.59 -17.42
C HIS A 9 -6.55 4.85 -18.74
N TRP A 10 -6.20 5.96 -19.38
CA TRP A 10 -6.50 6.24 -20.78
C TRP A 10 -5.27 5.99 -21.66
N CYS A 11 -5.51 5.74 -22.94
CA CYS A 11 -4.53 5.32 -23.96
C CYS A 11 -3.60 4.21 -23.44
N GLY A 12 -4.11 2.98 -23.42
CA GLY A 12 -3.34 1.77 -23.06
C GLY A 12 -2.26 1.40 -24.08
N VAL A 13 -1.83 0.13 -24.04
CA VAL A 13 -0.89 -0.41 -25.03
C VAL A 13 -1.49 -0.24 -26.44
N PRO A 14 -0.84 0.49 -27.36
CA PRO A 14 -1.38 0.70 -28.70
C PRO A 14 -1.28 -0.60 -29.52
N HIS A 15 -2.13 -0.75 -30.55
CA HIS A 15 -2.16 -1.95 -31.41
C HIS A 15 -0.77 -2.35 -31.98
N LYS A 16 0.10 -1.37 -32.24
CA LYS A 16 1.48 -1.55 -32.72
C LYS A 16 2.43 -2.23 -31.72
N TYR A 17 2.10 -2.17 -30.43
CA TYR A 17 2.92 -2.69 -29.32
C TYR A 17 2.19 -3.75 -28.48
N VAL A 18 0.93 -4.08 -28.78
CA VAL A 18 0.18 -5.14 -28.08
C VAL A 18 0.64 -6.55 -28.51
N ARG A 19 1.41 -6.66 -29.59
CA ARG A 19 2.03 -7.90 -30.07
C ARG A 19 3.50 -7.71 -30.42
N HIS A 20 4.26 -8.79 -30.28
CA HIS A 20 5.61 -8.93 -30.82
C HIS A 20 5.58 -9.15 -32.34
N ALA A 21 6.75 -9.01 -32.98
CA ALA A 21 6.88 -9.15 -34.44
C ALA A 21 6.59 -10.56 -34.99
N ASP A 22 6.49 -11.57 -34.12
CA ASP A 22 6.05 -12.94 -34.44
C ASP A 22 4.53 -13.15 -34.28
N GLY A 23 3.80 -12.12 -33.82
CA GLY A 23 2.36 -12.15 -33.57
C GLY A 23 1.95 -12.55 -32.14
N THR A 24 2.88 -12.96 -31.28
CA THR A 24 2.58 -13.29 -29.88
C THR A 24 2.18 -12.05 -29.10
N LEU A 25 1.30 -12.20 -28.10
CA LEU A 25 0.80 -11.09 -27.28
C LEU A 25 1.92 -10.56 -26.36
N ALA A 26 2.16 -9.24 -26.38
CA ALA A 26 3.21 -8.55 -25.63
C ALA A 26 2.91 -8.52 -24.12
N THR A 27 3.07 -9.68 -23.48
CA THR A 27 2.68 -9.94 -22.09
C THR A 27 3.36 -8.99 -21.11
N GLU A 28 4.62 -8.67 -21.36
CA GLU A 28 5.43 -7.79 -20.54
C GLU A 28 4.84 -6.37 -20.42
N ARG A 29 4.01 -5.93 -21.38
CA ARG A 29 3.33 -4.61 -21.34
C ARG A 29 2.14 -4.55 -20.41
N PHE A 30 1.53 -5.69 -20.10
CA PHE A 30 0.48 -5.79 -19.08
C PHE A 30 1.08 -6.05 -17.69
N GLU A 31 2.24 -6.70 -17.63
CA GLU A 31 3.05 -6.80 -16.42
C GLU A 31 3.64 -5.44 -16.02
N GLU A 32 4.04 -4.60 -16.97
CA GLU A 32 4.45 -3.20 -16.78
C GLU A 32 3.33 -2.35 -16.16
N MET A 33 2.11 -2.41 -16.71
CA MET A 33 0.92 -1.79 -16.10
C MET A 33 0.71 -2.26 -14.65
N LYS A 34 0.77 -3.58 -14.41
CA LYS A 34 0.61 -4.17 -13.09
C LYS A 34 1.70 -3.74 -12.10
N ALA A 35 2.95 -3.62 -12.55
CA ALA A 35 4.08 -3.18 -11.74
C ALA A 35 3.97 -1.69 -11.36
N ALA A 36 3.33 -0.87 -12.20
CA ALA A 36 2.93 0.50 -11.85
C ALA A 36 1.70 0.58 -10.93
N GLY A 37 1.14 -0.53 -10.47
CA GLY A 37 -0.03 -0.57 -9.59
C GLY A 37 -1.38 -0.38 -10.30
N ILE A 38 -1.41 -0.29 -11.63
CA ILE A 38 -2.65 -0.29 -12.42
C ILE A 38 -3.28 -1.68 -12.32
N ASN A 39 -4.55 -1.76 -11.95
CA ASN A 39 -5.26 -3.02 -11.72
C ASN A 39 -6.53 -3.20 -12.59
N LEU A 40 -6.96 -2.14 -13.27
CA LEU A 40 -8.03 -2.14 -14.27
C LEU A 40 -7.48 -1.59 -15.59
N ILE A 41 -7.31 -2.44 -16.59
CA ILE A 41 -6.83 -2.09 -17.93
C ILE A 41 -8.00 -1.62 -18.79
N VAL A 42 -7.78 -0.65 -19.68
CA VAL A 42 -8.77 -0.28 -20.70
C VAL A 42 -8.24 -0.63 -22.10
N THR A 43 -9.00 -1.41 -22.87
CA THR A 43 -8.67 -1.70 -24.28
C THR A 43 -9.17 -0.59 -25.19
N TYR A 44 -8.41 -0.26 -26.25
CA TYR A 44 -8.79 0.73 -27.26
C TYR A 44 -8.46 0.17 -28.65
N ASP A 45 -9.44 0.22 -29.55
CA ASP A 45 -9.33 -0.14 -30.98
C ASP A 45 -8.69 -1.52 -31.28
N TYR A 46 -8.82 -2.46 -30.33
CA TYR A 46 -8.44 -3.85 -30.54
C TYR A 46 -9.53 -4.60 -31.32
N GLY A 47 -9.11 -5.44 -32.28
CA GLY A 47 -10.00 -6.44 -32.88
C GLY A 47 -10.39 -7.55 -31.90
N TYR A 48 -11.52 -8.20 -32.16
CA TYR A 48 -12.10 -9.28 -31.35
C TYR A 48 -11.10 -10.31 -30.81
N GLU A 49 -10.20 -10.82 -31.67
CA GLU A 49 -9.20 -11.83 -31.31
C GLU A 49 -8.21 -11.30 -30.26
N THR A 50 -7.68 -10.09 -30.45
CA THR A 50 -6.81 -9.41 -29.48
C THR A 50 -7.55 -9.08 -28.18
N ASN A 51 -8.82 -8.65 -28.24
CA ASN A 51 -9.63 -8.44 -27.04
C ASN A 51 -9.79 -9.73 -26.21
N CYS A 52 -10.06 -10.87 -26.87
CA CYS A 52 -10.18 -12.18 -26.21
C CYS A 52 -8.86 -12.65 -25.57
N GLU A 53 -7.73 -12.46 -26.26
CA GLU A 53 -6.40 -12.82 -25.75
C GLU A 53 -5.97 -11.91 -24.58
N VAL A 54 -6.29 -10.60 -24.64
CA VAL A 54 -6.01 -9.65 -23.55
C VAL A 54 -6.85 -9.95 -22.32
N LEU A 55 -8.14 -10.29 -22.48
CA LEU A 55 -8.97 -10.76 -21.36
C LEU A 55 -8.36 -12.01 -20.69
N ALA A 56 -7.96 -13.01 -21.47
CA ALA A 56 -7.34 -14.24 -20.96
C ALA A 56 -5.92 -14.01 -20.38
N LEU A 57 -5.19 -12.98 -20.82
CA LEU A 57 -3.94 -12.58 -20.18
C LEU A 57 -4.21 -11.88 -18.85
N CYS A 58 -5.12 -10.90 -18.83
CA CYS A 58 -5.46 -10.15 -17.63
C CYS A 58 -5.96 -11.08 -16.51
N GLU A 59 -6.75 -12.11 -16.83
CA GLU A 59 -7.17 -13.13 -15.87
C GLU A 59 -5.97 -13.81 -15.18
N ARG A 60 -5.00 -14.30 -15.97
CA ARG A 60 -3.78 -14.94 -15.45
C ARG A 60 -2.89 -13.97 -14.66
N LEU A 61 -2.93 -12.67 -14.99
CA LEU A 61 -2.21 -11.63 -14.27
C LEU A 61 -2.96 -11.11 -13.03
N GLY A 62 -4.23 -11.49 -12.80
CA GLY A 62 -5.06 -10.92 -11.74
C GLY A 62 -5.45 -9.46 -11.98
N LEU A 63 -5.48 -9.04 -13.25
CA LEU A 63 -5.91 -7.73 -13.73
C LEU A 63 -7.36 -7.78 -14.20
N ARG A 64 -8.05 -6.64 -14.12
CA ARG A 64 -9.39 -6.44 -14.70
C ARG A 64 -9.33 -5.69 -16.03
N VAL A 65 -10.40 -5.76 -16.82
CA VAL A 65 -10.52 -5.11 -18.13
C VAL A 65 -11.84 -4.34 -18.26
N THR A 66 -11.75 -3.05 -18.59
CA THR A 66 -12.82 -2.29 -19.23
C THR A 66 -12.63 -2.40 -20.75
N LEU A 67 -13.60 -3.00 -21.43
CA LEU A 67 -13.46 -3.44 -22.82
C LEU A 67 -14.06 -2.43 -23.80
N SER A 68 -13.28 -2.01 -24.80
CA SER A 68 -13.82 -1.30 -25.97
C SER A 68 -14.04 -2.26 -27.15
N ASP A 69 -15.14 -2.07 -27.88
CA ASP A 69 -15.52 -2.86 -29.06
C ASP A 69 -16.36 -1.98 -30.02
N ASP A 70 -16.07 -2.06 -31.32
CA ASP A 70 -16.65 -1.20 -32.36
C ASP A 70 -18.17 -1.39 -32.55
N ARG A 71 -18.72 -2.53 -32.09
CA ARG A 71 -20.17 -2.76 -32.06
C ARG A 71 -20.88 -1.89 -31.03
N ILE A 72 -20.21 -1.49 -29.95
CA ILE A 72 -20.79 -0.60 -28.92
C ILE A 72 -20.99 0.80 -29.51
N GLY A 73 -19.96 1.35 -30.17
CA GLY A 73 -20.06 2.64 -30.87
C GLY A 73 -21.17 2.65 -31.93
N ARG A 74 -21.30 1.57 -32.73
CA ARG A 74 -22.45 1.41 -33.64
C ARG A 74 -23.78 1.30 -32.92
N ALA A 75 -23.85 0.62 -31.78
CA ALA A 75 -25.08 0.46 -31.01
C ALA A 75 -25.58 1.79 -30.41
N ILE A 76 -24.71 2.76 -30.15
CA ILE A 76 -25.12 4.12 -29.78
C ILE A 76 -25.86 4.78 -30.95
N GLY A 77 -25.26 4.80 -32.14
CA GLY A 77 -25.82 5.47 -33.33
C GLY A 77 -27.00 4.78 -34.00
N ASP A 78 -26.98 3.44 -34.11
CA ASP A 78 -28.05 2.66 -34.76
C ASP A 78 -29.06 2.13 -33.74
N GLY A 79 -30.10 2.92 -33.49
CA GLY A 79 -31.21 2.53 -32.61
C GLY A 79 -32.05 1.33 -33.08
N ASN A 80 -31.95 0.90 -34.34
CA ASN A 80 -32.69 -0.27 -34.85
C ASN A 80 -31.94 -1.57 -34.54
N HIS A 81 -30.62 -1.59 -34.72
CA HIS A 81 -29.78 -2.78 -34.53
C HIS A 81 -29.06 -2.83 -33.17
N ARG A 82 -29.17 -1.79 -32.33
CA ARG A 82 -28.61 -1.69 -30.96
C ARG A 82 -28.69 -2.99 -30.16
N ALA A 83 -29.87 -3.61 -30.07
CA ALA A 83 -30.10 -4.81 -29.26
C ALA A 83 -29.45 -6.09 -29.83
N GLU A 84 -29.18 -6.14 -31.14
CA GLU A 84 -28.45 -7.23 -31.80
C GLU A 84 -26.93 -7.06 -31.60
N LEU A 85 -26.44 -5.84 -31.82
CA LEU A 85 -25.03 -5.47 -31.62
C LEU A 85 -24.56 -5.73 -30.19
N LEU A 86 -25.30 -5.24 -29.18
CA LEU A 86 -24.95 -5.42 -27.77
C LEU A 86 -25.08 -6.89 -27.33
N ARG A 87 -26.04 -7.64 -27.88
CA ARG A 87 -26.14 -9.09 -27.64
C ARG A 87 -24.95 -9.86 -28.22
N ALA A 88 -24.40 -9.43 -29.35
CA ALA A 88 -23.17 -10.01 -29.88
C ALA A 88 -21.98 -9.72 -28.94
N VAL A 89 -21.82 -8.49 -28.46
CA VAL A 89 -20.77 -8.11 -27.49
C VAL A 89 -20.88 -8.93 -26.20
N VAL A 90 -22.07 -8.99 -25.58
CA VAL A 90 -22.28 -9.75 -24.33
C VAL A 90 -22.00 -11.24 -24.52
N ARG A 91 -22.55 -11.87 -25.57
CA ARG A 91 -22.29 -13.29 -25.89
C ARG A 91 -20.80 -13.60 -26.03
N ASP A 92 -20.04 -12.66 -26.59
CA ASP A 92 -18.64 -12.88 -26.96
C ASP A 92 -17.66 -12.62 -25.79
N TYR A 93 -18.03 -11.77 -24.82
CA TYR A 93 -17.10 -11.35 -23.75
C TYR A 93 -17.58 -11.53 -22.31
N ALA A 94 -18.89 -11.60 -22.03
CA ALA A 94 -19.40 -11.63 -20.64
C ALA A 94 -19.01 -12.89 -19.83
N GLY A 95 -18.48 -13.92 -20.50
CA GLY A 95 -17.97 -15.13 -19.85
C GLY A 95 -16.52 -15.05 -19.34
N TYR A 96 -15.79 -13.95 -19.58
CA TYR A 96 -14.39 -13.80 -19.18
C TYR A 96 -14.26 -13.28 -17.74
N PRO A 97 -13.63 -14.00 -16.79
CA PRO A 97 -13.49 -13.56 -15.39
C PRO A 97 -12.69 -12.27 -15.18
N ALA A 98 -11.90 -11.84 -16.17
CA ALA A 98 -11.17 -10.57 -16.14
C ALA A 98 -12.02 -9.37 -16.59
N LEU A 99 -13.20 -9.58 -17.20
CA LEU A 99 -14.06 -8.47 -17.58
C LEU A 99 -14.56 -7.73 -16.33
N HIS A 100 -14.62 -6.40 -16.42
CA HIS A 100 -15.14 -5.54 -15.37
C HIS A 100 -16.24 -4.61 -15.91
N GLY A 101 -16.08 -4.13 -17.14
CA GLY A 101 -17.07 -3.30 -17.79
C GLY A 101 -16.84 -3.13 -19.28
N TYR A 102 -17.75 -2.41 -19.92
CA TYR A 102 -17.74 -2.03 -21.32
C TYR A 102 -17.51 -0.52 -21.45
N HIS A 103 -16.46 -0.11 -22.16
CA HIS A 103 -16.26 1.29 -22.53
C HIS A 103 -17.31 1.68 -23.58
N ILE A 104 -18.18 2.63 -23.23
CA ILE A 104 -19.29 3.06 -24.09
C ILE A 104 -18.88 4.29 -24.91
N THR A 105 -18.49 5.38 -24.24
CA THR A 105 -18.15 6.65 -24.90
C THR A 105 -17.40 7.59 -23.95
N ASP A 106 -16.73 8.57 -24.53
CA ASP A 106 -16.04 9.67 -23.85
C ASP A 106 -16.80 10.99 -24.07
N GLU A 107 -16.67 11.93 -23.13
CA GLU A 107 -17.24 13.28 -23.12
C GLU A 107 -18.58 13.50 -23.91
N PRO A 108 -19.70 12.83 -23.56
CA PRO A 108 -20.93 12.93 -24.32
C PRO A 108 -21.75 14.17 -23.95
N ASN A 109 -22.20 14.90 -24.98
CA ASN A 109 -23.24 15.93 -24.86
C ASN A 109 -24.55 15.36 -24.28
N SER A 110 -25.29 16.15 -23.49
CA SER A 110 -26.54 15.70 -22.84
C SER A 110 -27.62 15.18 -23.81
N GLY A 111 -27.61 15.66 -25.06
CA GLY A 111 -28.50 15.16 -26.13
C GLY A 111 -28.27 13.68 -26.48
N ALA A 112 -27.11 13.12 -26.16
CA ALA A 112 -26.81 11.69 -26.33
C ALA A 112 -27.31 10.83 -25.16
N PHE A 113 -27.58 11.39 -23.97
CA PHE A 113 -27.93 10.62 -22.77
C PHE A 113 -29.09 9.64 -22.97
N PRO A 114 -30.19 9.94 -23.70
CA PRO A 114 -31.26 8.96 -23.95
C PRO A 114 -30.82 7.74 -24.78
N ALA A 115 -29.82 7.89 -25.66
CA ALA A 115 -29.24 6.79 -26.42
C ALA A 115 -28.29 5.96 -25.54
N LEU A 116 -27.47 6.62 -24.71
CA LEU A 116 -26.56 5.98 -23.76
C LEU A 116 -27.32 5.19 -22.68
N ALA A 117 -28.42 5.75 -22.15
CA ALA A 117 -29.32 5.08 -21.23
C ALA A 117 -29.91 3.79 -21.84
N ALA A 118 -30.30 3.82 -23.11
CA ALA A 118 -30.80 2.64 -23.82
C ALA A 118 -29.70 1.59 -24.06
N VAL A 119 -28.45 1.99 -24.31
CA VAL A 119 -27.30 1.08 -24.39
C VAL A 119 -27.02 0.45 -23.03
N ARG A 120 -26.92 1.27 -21.97
CA ARG A 120 -26.71 0.83 -20.58
C ARG A 120 -27.80 -0.13 -20.12
N GLN A 121 -29.07 0.14 -20.41
CA GLN A 121 -30.16 -0.74 -20.00
C GLN A 121 -30.13 -2.08 -20.74
N ILE A 122 -29.88 -2.09 -22.05
CA ILE A 122 -29.76 -3.34 -22.82
C ILE A 122 -28.56 -4.17 -22.35
N LEU A 123 -27.45 -3.52 -21.98
CA LEU A 123 -26.32 -4.22 -21.34
C LEU A 123 -26.75 -4.82 -20.00
N ALA A 124 -27.32 -4.03 -19.07
CA ALA A 124 -27.77 -4.53 -17.77
C ALA A 124 -28.84 -5.64 -17.84
N ASP A 125 -29.70 -5.64 -18.87
CA ASP A 125 -30.71 -6.70 -19.11
C ASP A 125 -30.09 -8.01 -19.64
N LEU A 126 -28.90 -7.96 -20.25
CA LEU A 126 -28.19 -9.09 -20.85
C LEU A 126 -27.04 -9.61 -19.98
N ASP A 127 -26.40 -8.69 -19.25
CA ASP A 127 -25.25 -8.86 -18.37
C ASP A 127 -25.39 -7.88 -17.18
N PRO A 128 -25.94 -8.35 -16.04
CA PRO A 128 -26.10 -7.52 -14.85
C PRO A 128 -24.83 -7.48 -13.97
N VAL A 129 -23.69 -8.03 -14.43
CA VAL A 129 -22.46 -8.14 -13.64
C VAL A 129 -21.47 -7.03 -14.00
N HIS A 130 -21.30 -6.74 -15.29
CA HIS A 130 -20.29 -5.81 -15.78
C HIS A 130 -20.84 -4.40 -16.03
N GLU A 131 -20.06 -3.37 -15.71
CA GLU A 131 -20.53 -1.98 -15.79
C GLU A 131 -20.54 -1.42 -17.22
N ALA A 132 -21.45 -0.48 -17.50
CA ALA A 132 -21.39 0.37 -18.69
C ALA A 132 -20.62 1.66 -18.34
N TYR A 133 -19.36 1.76 -18.77
CA TYR A 133 -18.45 2.86 -18.46
C TYR A 133 -18.58 4.02 -19.46
N ILE A 134 -18.79 5.22 -18.93
CA ILE A 134 -18.86 6.49 -19.68
C ILE A 134 -18.07 7.53 -18.88
N ASN A 135 -17.25 8.33 -19.58
CA ASN A 135 -16.63 9.52 -19.02
C ASN A 135 -17.46 10.77 -19.34
N LEU A 136 -17.42 11.79 -18.48
CA LEU A 136 -18.07 13.10 -18.69
C LEU A 136 -17.03 14.19 -18.88
N PHE A 137 -17.49 15.30 -19.48
CA PHE A 137 -16.76 16.55 -19.53
C PHE A 137 -16.32 17.06 -18.13
N PRO A 138 -15.30 17.93 -18.08
CA PRO A 138 -14.99 18.85 -16.99
C PRO A 138 -15.95 20.06 -16.92
N ASN A 139 -15.93 20.79 -15.79
CA ASN A 139 -16.70 22.03 -15.61
C ASN A 139 -16.23 23.23 -16.46
N TYR A 140 -15.08 23.12 -17.13
CA TYR A 140 -14.61 24.11 -18.11
C TYR A 140 -15.09 23.84 -19.55
N ALA A 141 -15.84 22.75 -19.79
CA ALA A 141 -16.54 22.55 -21.06
C ALA A 141 -17.65 23.61 -21.23
N SER A 142 -17.91 24.02 -22.47
CA SER A 142 -18.92 25.05 -22.74
C SER A 142 -20.35 24.51 -22.52
N ALA A 143 -21.31 25.41 -22.27
CA ALA A 143 -22.72 25.04 -22.18
C ALA A 143 -23.26 24.36 -23.46
N GLU A 144 -22.63 24.61 -24.61
CA GLU A 144 -22.91 23.92 -25.88
C GLU A 144 -22.35 22.49 -25.88
N MET A 145 -21.10 22.28 -25.43
CA MET A 145 -20.49 20.96 -25.27
C MET A 145 -21.26 20.09 -24.27
N LEU A 146 -21.58 20.65 -23.10
CA LEU A 146 -22.39 20.01 -22.06
C LEU A 146 -23.84 19.75 -22.51
N GLY A 147 -24.38 20.57 -23.40
CA GLY A 147 -25.81 20.59 -23.72
C GLY A 147 -26.68 21.02 -22.54
N ASN A 148 -26.12 21.78 -21.59
CA ASN A 148 -26.76 22.19 -20.34
C ASN A 148 -26.23 23.57 -19.89
N PRO A 149 -27.04 24.36 -19.15
CA PRO A 149 -26.66 25.71 -18.75
C PRO A 149 -25.61 25.76 -17.64
N THR A 150 -25.47 24.70 -16.84
CA THR A 150 -24.41 24.55 -15.83
C THR A 150 -23.83 23.13 -15.82
N TYR A 151 -22.66 22.99 -15.21
CA TYR A 151 -22.02 21.69 -15.02
C TYR A 151 -22.82 20.76 -14.10
N TYR A 152 -23.34 21.28 -12.98
CA TYR A 152 -24.21 20.54 -12.07
C TYR A 152 -25.43 19.95 -12.81
N ASP A 153 -26.09 20.73 -13.67
CA ASP A 153 -27.24 20.25 -14.45
C ASP A 153 -26.86 19.11 -15.40
N HIS A 154 -25.66 19.15 -16.01
CA HIS A 154 -25.14 18.08 -16.85
C HIS A 154 -24.89 16.79 -16.07
N VAL A 155 -24.16 16.85 -14.95
CA VAL A 155 -23.88 15.67 -14.12
C VAL A 155 -25.16 15.10 -13.48
N ARG A 156 -26.08 15.97 -13.03
CA ARG A 156 -27.38 15.56 -12.49
C ARG A 156 -28.25 14.88 -13.55
N GLN A 157 -28.39 15.47 -14.73
CA GLN A 157 -29.15 14.87 -15.82
C GLN A 157 -28.53 13.54 -16.29
N PHE A 158 -27.21 13.41 -16.29
CA PHE A 158 -26.52 12.16 -16.60
C PHE A 158 -26.91 11.06 -15.61
N ALA A 159 -26.80 11.33 -14.30
CA ALA A 159 -27.18 10.38 -13.25
C ALA A 159 -28.66 9.97 -13.34
N ASP A 160 -29.57 10.94 -13.51
CA ASP A 160 -31.02 10.71 -13.62
C ASP A 160 -31.44 9.99 -14.90
N THR A 161 -30.73 10.20 -16.02
CA THR A 161 -31.12 9.64 -17.32
C THR A 161 -30.45 8.29 -17.60
N VAL A 162 -29.16 8.16 -17.29
CA VAL A 162 -28.33 7.00 -17.67
C VAL A 162 -28.19 5.99 -16.52
N SER A 163 -28.35 6.44 -15.27
CA SER A 163 -28.13 5.62 -14.06
C SER A 163 -26.79 4.85 -14.12
N PRO A 164 -25.66 5.56 -14.25
CA PRO A 164 -24.34 4.94 -14.45
C PRO A 164 -23.91 4.12 -13.23
N ALA A 165 -22.97 3.19 -13.42
CA ALA A 165 -22.35 2.47 -12.29
C ALA A 165 -21.32 3.33 -11.54
N ILE A 166 -20.72 4.31 -12.22
CA ILE A 166 -19.75 5.27 -11.69
C ILE A 166 -19.86 6.59 -12.46
N ILE A 167 -19.72 7.73 -11.78
CA ILE A 167 -19.56 9.04 -12.41
C ILE A 167 -18.07 9.27 -12.66
N SER A 168 -17.65 9.45 -13.91
CA SER A 168 -16.26 9.72 -14.29
C SER A 168 -16.16 11.09 -14.96
N TYR A 169 -15.07 11.80 -14.70
CA TYR A 169 -14.72 13.06 -15.35
C TYR A 169 -13.20 13.32 -15.20
N ASP A 170 -12.63 14.16 -16.04
CA ASP A 170 -11.33 14.81 -15.81
C ASP A 170 -11.49 16.22 -15.20
N HIS A 171 -10.46 16.72 -14.53
CA HIS A 171 -10.27 18.17 -14.39
C HIS A 171 -8.78 18.47 -14.31
N TYR A 172 -8.18 18.84 -15.44
CA TYR A 172 -6.75 19.05 -15.55
C TYR A 172 -6.33 20.43 -14.99
N HIS A 173 -5.85 20.44 -13.75
CA HIS A 173 -5.59 21.65 -12.97
C HIS A 173 -4.32 22.37 -13.44
N PHE A 174 -3.27 21.63 -13.77
CA PHE A 174 -1.93 22.17 -13.98
C PHE A 174 -1.60 22.50 -15.45
N ILE A 175 -1.58 23.80 -15.77
CA ILE A 175 -1.22 24.31 -17.10
C ILE A 175 0.09 25.11 -17.09
N LYS A 176 0.64 25.28 -18.29
CA LYS A 176 1.65 26.29 -18.62
C LYS A 176 0.98 27.67 -18.59
N GLY A 177 1.72 28.70 -18.17
CA GLY A 177 1.31 30.09 -18.37
C GLY A 177 1.40 30.52 -19.83
N GLU A 178 0.94 31.74 -20.09
CA GLU A 178 1.07 32.40 -21.40
C GLU A 178 2.52 32.41 -21.89
N PRO A 179 2.81 31.92 -23.10
CA PRO A 179 4.11 32.11 -23.73
C PRO A 179 4.36 33.61 -23.92
N MET A 180 5.33 34.16 -23.19
CA MET A 180 5.82 35.51 -23.48
C MET A 180 6.56 35.50 -24.83
N GLU A 181 6.72 36.67 -25.47
CA GLU A 181 7.51 36.76 -26.72
C GLU A 181 8.88 36.10 -26.54
N SER A 182 9.33 35.35 -27.54
CA SER A 182 10.56 34.56 -27.48
C SER A 182 11.79 35.47 -27.32
N VAL A 183 12.24 35.65 -26.08
CA VAL A 183 13.46 36.41 -25.77
C VAL A 183 14.66 35.50 -26.02
N ASP A 184 15.41 35.77 -27.08
CA ASP A 184 16.72 35.15 -27.25
C ASP A 184 17.71 35.77 -26.26
N MET A 185 17.99 35.04 -25.18
CA MET A 185 19.01 35.36 -24.18
C MET A 185 20.43 35.12 -24.71
N GLY A 186 20.59 34.70 -25.97
CA GLY A 186 21.89 34.54 -26.64
C GLY A 186 22.62 33.25 -26.28
N SER A 187 22.02 32.37 -25.47
CA SER A 187 22.49 31.00 -25.29
C SER A 187 21.35 30.02 -25.08
N ARG A 188 21.46 28.81 -25.67
CA ARG A 188 20.45 27.74 -25.52
C ARG A 188 20.16 27.41 -24.06
N ARG A 189 21.18 27.45 -23.20
CA ARG A 189 21.06 27.22 -21.75
C ARG A 189 20.24 28.30 -21.06
N GLU A 190 20.49 29.58 -21.38
CA GLU A 190 19.75 30.68 -20.75
C GLU A 190 18.33 30.79 -21.30
N ASN A 191 18.10 30.48 -22.58
CA ASN A 191 16.73 30.35 -23.14
C ASN A 191 15.95 29.24 -22.39
N GLN A 192 16.57 28.07 -22.14
CA GLN A 192 15.95 26.99 -21.37
C GLN A 192 15.69 27.36 -19.89
N ILE A 193 16.58 28.10 -19.24
CA ILE A 193 16.37 28.61 -17.88
C ILE A 193 15.26 29.68 -17.86
N TYR A 194 15.17 30.49 -18.92
CA TYR A 194 14.14 31.52 -19.09
C TYR A 194 12.76 30.86 -19.26
N GLU A 195 12.61 29.94 -20.23
CA GLU A 195 11.38 29.16 -20.46
C GLU A 195 10.91 28.44 -19.19
N ALA A 196 11.84 27.82 -18.44
CA ALA A 196 11.52 27.15 -17.17
C ALA A 196 11.09 28.11 -16.03
N ALA A 197 11.38 29.40 -16.13
CA ALA A 197 11.02 30.41 -15.12
C ALA A 197 9.65 31.05 -15.34
N PHE A 198 9.08 31.02 -16.56
CA PHE A 198 7.84 31.72 -16.88
C PHE A 198 6.57 30.91 -16.60
N ARG A 199 6.27 30.86 -15.30
CA ARG A 199 4.94 30.62 -14.69
C ARG A 199 4.25 29.32 -15.08
N LYS A 200 4.32 28.38 -14.14
CA LYS A 200 3.17 27.55 -13.74
C LYS A 200 1.90 28.41 -13.62
N VAL A 201 0.76 27.89 -14.09
CA VAL A 201 -0.57 28.45 -13.84
C VAL A 201 -1.53 27.33 -13.45
N GLU A 202 -2.33 27.61 -12.43
CA GLU A 202 -3.30 26.69 -11.84
C GLU A 202 -4.70 27.07 -12.36
N ARG A 203 -5.40 26.12 -12.98
CA ARG A 203 -6.75 26.33 -13.52
C ARG A 203 -7.75 26.40 -12.36
N PRO A 204 -8.46 27.52 -12.15
CA PRO A 204 -9.46 27.61 -11.09
C PRO A 204 -10.65 26.69 -11.39
N GLY A 205 -11.33 26.23 -10.33
CA GLY A 205 -12.55 25.44 -10.46
C GLY A 205 -12.40 23.94 -10.21
N PHE A 206 -11.23 23.43 -9.84
CA PHE A 206 -11.03 22.02 -9.50
C PHE A 206 -11.93 21.58 -8.33
N PHE A 207 -11.96 22.37 -7.25
CA PHE A 207 -12.80 22.06 -6.09
C PHE A 207 -14.29 22.31 -6.39
N ASP A 208 -14.61 23.33 -7.19
CA ASP A 208 -15.98 23.56 -7.69
C ASP A 208 -16.47 22.46 -8.65
N ASN A 209 -15.56 21.68 -9.27
CA ASN A 209 -15.90 20.53 -10.09
C ASN A 209 -16.23 19.30 -9.23
N ILE A 210 -15.37 19.01 -8.24
CA ILE A 210 -15.51 17.81 -7.40
C ILE A 210 -16.59 17.96 -6.32
N GLU A 211 -16.92 19.18 -5.87
CA GLU A 211 -18.12 19.41 -5.04
C GLU A 211 -19.42 19.11 -5.82
N ASP A 212 -19.54 19.50 -7.10
CA ASP A 212 -20.72 19.16 -7.92
C ASP A 212 -20.84 17.63 -8.08
N VAL A 213 -19.75 16.95 -8.43
CA VAL A 213 -19.74 15.49 -8.65
C VAL A 213 -19.96 14.73 -7.34
N ARG A 214 -19.27 15.09 -6.26
CA ARG A 214 -19.48 14.50 -4.93
C ARG A 214 -20.92 14.71 -4.45
N ARG A 215 -21.51 15.87 -4.73
CA ARG A 215 -22.91 16.14 -4.38
C ARG A 215 -23.86 15.22 -5.14
N VAL A 216 -23.76 15.12 -6.47
CA VAL A 216 -24.63 14.21 -7.23
C VAL A 216 -24.40 12.75 -6.81
N SER A 217 -23.14 12.34 -6.64
CA SER A 217 -22.73 11.03 -6.11
C SER A 217 -23.44 10.67 -4.80
N ALA A 218 -23.46 11.59 -3.83
CA ALA A 218 -24.15 11.40 -2.56
C ALA A 218 -25.69 11.48 -2.67
N GLU A 219 -26.23 12.28 -3.59
CA GLU A 219 -27.67 12.35 -3.88
C GLU A 219 -28.21 11.11 -4.64
N THR A 220 -27.35 10.27 -5.23
CA THR A 220 -27.76 9.08 -6.03
C THR A 220 -27.11 7.76 -5.60
N ASP A 221 -26.37 7.73 -4.49
CA ASP A 221 -25.53 6.59 -4.02
C ASP A 221 -24.67 5.97 -5.15
N THR A 222 -24.20 6.82 -6.05
CA THR A 222 -23.39 6.41 -7.22
C THR A 222 -21.94 6.81 -6.95
N PRO A 223 -20.97 5.88 -6.96
CA PRO A 223 -19.57 6.24 -6.75
C PRO A 223 -19.05 7.14 -7.87
N PHE A 224 -17.92 7.81 -7.64
CA PHE A 224 -17.24 8.60 -8.67
C PHE A 224 -15.74 8.29 -8.77
N MET A 225 -15.15 8.67 -9.90
CA MET A 225 -13.70 8.72 -10.11
C MET A 225 -13.28 10.01 -10.80
N VAL A 226 -11.97 10.29 -10.73
CA VAL A 226 -11.32 11.40 -11.42
C VAL A 226 -10.23 10.84 -12.34
N ILE A 227 -10.08 11.44 -13.51
CA ILE A 227 -8.95 11.22 -14.42
C ILE A 227 -7.90 12.31 -14.14
N VAL A 228 -6.73 11.89 -13.66
CA VAL A 228 -5.57 12.74 -13.33
C VAL A 228 -4.70 12.91 -14.57
N LEU A 229 -4.21 14.12 -14.84
CA LEU A 229 -3.30 14.34 -15.97
C LEU A 229 -1.87 13.89 -15.63
N VAL A 230 -1.20 13.26 -16.58
CA VAL A 230 0.25 13.03 -16.56
C VAL A 230 0.94 13.35 -17.90
N VAL A 231 0.24 13.31 -19.04
CA VAL A 231 0.86 13.55 -20.35
C VAL A 231 0.98 15.05 -20.68
N GLU A 232 2.20 15.51 -20.97
CA GLU A 232 2.42 16.89 -21.40
C GLU A 232 2.01 17.06 -22.87
N HIS A 233 1.08 17.99 -23.11
CA HIS A 233 0.56 18.29 -24.44
C HIS A 233 -0.03 19.71 -24.47
N GLY A 234 0.08 20.40 -25.60
CA GLY A 234 -0.44 21.76 -25.79
C GLY A 234 -0.22 22.69 -24.58
N PRO A 235 -1.29 23.19 -23.94
CA PRO A 235 -1.21 24.10 -22.79
C PRO A 235 -0.85 23.41 -21.46
N TYR A 236 -0.90 22.08 -21.36
CA TYR A 236 -0.65 21.37 -20.10
C TYR A 236 0.85 21.20 -19.82
N ARG A 237 1.28 21.35 -18.58
CA ARG A 237 2.72 21.31 -18.23
C ARG A 237 3.21 19.90 -17.92
N ASN A 238 4.53 19.69 -17.99
CA ASN A 238 5.14 18.46 -17.48
C ASN A 238 5.11 18.53 -15.95
N LEU A 239 4.47 17.55 -15.29
CA LEU A 239 4.20 17.63 -13.86
C LEU A 239 5.39 17.19 -13.00
N THR A 240 5.37 17.58 -11.73
CA THR A 240 6.17 16.95 -10.68
C THR A 240 5.39 15.84 -9.98
N GLU A 241 6.07 14.96 -9.23
CA GLU A 241 5.36 13.94 -8.43
C GLU A 241 4.39 14.58 -7.43
N ALA A 242 4.74 15.72 -6.83
CA ALA A 242 3.88 16.45 -5.90
C ALA A 242 2.62 17.04 -6.56
N GLU A 243 2.72 17.48 -7.83
CA GLU A 243 1.57 17.93 -8.62
C GLU A 243 0.64 16.75 -8.97
N ILE A 244 1.19 15.58 -9.33
CA ILE A 244 0.39 14.36 -9.55
C ILE A 244 -0.27 13.90 -8.23
N ARG A 245 0.49 13.89 -7.11
CA ARG A 245 -0.04 13.57 -5.77
C ARG A 245 -1.20 14.49 -5.39
N TRP A 246 -1.10 15.78 -5.71
CA TRP A 246 -2.15 16.76 -5.43
C TRP A 246 -3.48 16.35 -6.09
N GLU A 247 -3.52 16.11 -7.41
CA GLU A 247 -4.77 15.70 -8.08
C GLU A 247 -5.27 14.35 -7.53
N VAL A 248 -4.38 13.41 -7.22
CA VAL A 248 -4.72 12.09 -6.65
C VAL A 248 -5.35 12.18 -5.25
N PHE A 249 -4.67 12.83 -4.30
CA PHE A 249 -5.13 12.84 -2.90
C PHE A 249 -6.23 13.87 -2.64
N GLN A 250 -6.29 14.97 -3.41
CA GLN A 250 -7.48 15.82 -3.43
C GLN A 250 -8.70 15.09 -4.04
N SER A 251 -8.51 14.12 -4.94
CA SER A 251 -9.62 13.26 -5.39
C SER A 251 -10.04 12.24 -4.33
N LEU A 252 -9.07 11.58 -3.67
CA LEU A 252 -9.34 10.57 -2.64
C LEU A 252 -10.00 11.17 -1.39
N VAL A 253 -9.58 12.37 -0.93
CA VAL A 253 -10.13 13.03 0.26
C VAL A 253 -11.60 13.44 0.11
N TYR A 254 -12.05 13.69 -1.13
CA TYR A 254 -13.46 13.91 -1.43
C TYR A 254 -14.28 12.60 -1.42
N GLY A 255 -13.62 11.44 -1.59
CA GLY A 255 -14.25 10.12 -1.54
C GLY A 255 -14.45 9.45 -2.91
N ALA A 256 -13.59 9.74 -3.89
CA ALA A 256 -13.51 8.93 -5.11
C ALA A 256 -13.28 7.45 -4.74
N ARG A 257 -13.91 6.51 -5.45
CA ARG A 257 -13.76 5.04 -5.21
C ARG A 257 -12.97 4.30 -6.29
N ARG A 258 -12.40 5.04 -7.24
CA ARG A 258 -11.52 4.62 -8.32
C ARG A 258 -10.72 5.84 -8.77
N LEU A 259 -9.59 5.64 -9.42
CA LEU A 259 -8.80 6.70 -10.06
C LEU A 259 -8.32 6.27 -11.46
N SER A 260 -8.12 7.22 -12.36
CA SER A 260 -7.59 7.01 -13.71
C SER A 260 -6.48 7.99 -14.05
N TYR A 261 -5.60 7.64 -15.00
CA TYR A 261 -4.53 8.51 -15.50
C TYR A 261 -4.62 8.76 -17.01
N PHE A 262 -4.50 10.03 -17.43
CA PHE A 262 -4.37 10.44 -18.83
C PHE A 262 -2.92 10.92 -19.10
N THR A 263 -2.03 10.10 -19.68
CA THR A 263 -2.21 8.75 -20.23
C THR A 263 -1.14 7.77 -19.75
N TYR A 264 -1.45 6.47 -19.89
CA TYR A 264 -0.44 5.43 -19.79
C TYR A 264 0.56 5.53 -20.94
N TRP A 265 0.12 5.35 -22.20
CA TRP A 265 0.96 5.49 -23.37
C TRP A 265 0.87 6.91 -23.95
N THR A 266 1.99 7.51 -24.32
CA THR A 266 2.02 8.84 -24.97
C THR A 266 1.31 8.76 -26.33
N PRO A 267 0.24 9.55 -26.60
CA PRO A 267 -0.49 9.46 -27.87
C PRO A 267 0.35 9.89 -29.09
N GLY A 268 -0.16 9.61 -30.30
CA GLY A 268 0.54 9.91 -31.55
C GLY A 268 1.68 8.93 -31.88
N VAL A 269 1.42 7.63 -31.69
CA VAL A 269 2.36 6.51 -31.93
C VAL A 269 2.62 6.25 -33.43
N ASP A 270 1.70 6.69 -34.28
CA ASP A 270 1.73 6.55 -35.75
C ASP A 270 1.58 7.90 -36.48
N THR A 271 1.75 9.03 -35.78
CA THR A 271 1.86 10.37 -36.37
C THR A 271 3.31 10.69 -36.68
N GLU A 272 3.61 11.24 -37.86
CA GLU A 272 4.97 11.70 -38.20
C GLU A 272 5.43 12.86 -37.31
N GLU A 273 6.75 13.02 -37.16
CA GLU A 273 7.37 14.00 -36.26
C GLU A 273 7.19 15.43 -36.79
N GLY A 274 6.12 16.09 -36.34
CA GLY A 274 5.74 17.46 -36.71
C GLY A 274 4.24 17.65 -36.94
N ASP A 275 3.54 16.58 -37.36
CA ASP A 275 2.10 16.62 -37.68
C ASP A 275 1.18 16.44 -36.45
N ASP A 276 1.76 16.10 -35.30
CA ASP A 276 1.08 16.03 -34.01
C ASP A 276 0.75 17.43 -33.48
N MET A 277 -0.47 17.91 -33.75
CA MET A 277 -0.96 19.25 -33.34
C MET A 277 -0.96 19.51 -31.82
N TRP A 278 -0.92 18.46 -30.99
CA TRP A 278 -0.90 18.57 -29.53
C TRP A 278 0.52 18.42 -28.96
N HIS A 279 1.47 17.97 -29.77
CA HIS A 279 2.88 17.76 -29.41
C HIS A 279 3.05 16.85 -28.18
N TRP A 280 2.32 15.72 -28.17
CA TRP A 280 2.25 14.76 -27.06
C TRP A 280 3.63 14.26 -26.64
N ARG A 281 3.93 14.36 -25.34
CA ARG A 281 5.18 13.85 -24.74
C ARG A 281 4.97 13.54 -23.26
N ASN A 282 5.89 12.78 -22.67
CA ASN A 282 5.90 12.51 -21.24
C ASN A 282 4.60 11.88 -20.69
N GLY A 283 3.93 10.99 -21.45
CA GLY A 283 3.02 10.01 -20.83
C GLY A 283 3.82 9.03 -19.97
N MET A 284 3.18 8.09 -19.24
CA MET A 284 3.94 7.13 -18.43
C MET A 284 4.93 6.33 -19.29
N ILE A 285 4.49 5.85 -20.45
CA ILE A 285 5.30 5.21 -21.49
C ILE A 285 5.44 6.17 -22.69
N SER A 286 6.65 6.25 -23.26
CA SER A 286 6.97 7.05 -24.45
C SER A 286 6.23 6.54 -25.69
N LYS A 287 6.16 7.36 -26.76
CA LYS A 287 5.59 6.93 -28.05
C LYS A 287 6.26 5.64 -28.58
N THR A 288 7.54 5.46 -28.25
CA THR A 288 8.44 4.37 -28.65
C THR A 288 8.39 3.13 -27.74
N GLY A 289 7.72 3.17 -26.58
CA GLY A 289 7.59 2.03 -25.66
C GLY A 289 8.60 1.98 -24.51
N GLU A 290 9.16 3.12 -24.11
CA GLU A 290 10.12 3.24 -22.99
C GLU A 290 9.44 3.89 -21.76
N GLN A 291 9.81 3.48 -20.55
CA GLN A 291 9.32 4.11 -19.32
C GLN A 291 9.87 5.53 -19.18
N THR A 292 8.98 6.50 -18.92
CA THR A 292 9.36 7.90 -18.64
C THR A 292 9.44 8.14 -17.13
N PRO A 293 9.93 9.30 -16.66
CA PRO A 293 9.88 9.65 -15.23
C PRO A 293 8.48 9.55 -14.62
N HIS A 294 7.42 9.84 -15.38
CA HIS A 294 6.04 9.76 -14.90
C HIS A 294 5.58 8.32 -14.60
N TYR A 295 6.09 7.31 -15.30
CA TYR A 295 5.83 5.91 -14.93
C TYR A 295 6.31 5.61 -13.51
N HIS A 296 7.55 6.00 -13.18
CA HIS A 296 8.12 5.76 -11.85
C HIS A 296 7.47 6.63 -10.75
N MET A 297 7.02 7.84 -11.08
CA MET A 297 6.25 8.68 -10.15
C MET A 297 4.88 8.05 -9.86
N VAL A 298 4.10 7.73 -10.88
CA VAL A 298 2.78 7.09 -10.74
C VAL A 298 2.90 5.73 -10.04
N ALA A 299 3.95 4.93 -10.30
CA ALA A 299 4.18 3.67 -9.61
C ALA A 299 4.43 3.82 -8.09
N ARG A 300 5.03 4.94 -7.64
CA ARG A 300 5.13 5.27 -6.21
C ARG A 300 3.78 5.72 -5.65
N ILE A 301 3.12 6.66 -6.32
CA ILE A 301 1.82 7.20 -5.89
C ILE A 301 0.77 6.08 -5.79
N ASN A 302 0.74 5.14 -6.74
CA ASN A 302 -0.20 4.02 -6.75
C ASN A 302 0.01 3.02 -5.61
N ARG A 303 1.22 2.94 -5.02
CA ARG A 303 1.47 2.16 -3.81
C ARG A 303 0.75 2.79 -2.62
N ASP A 304 1.01 4.07 -2.38
CA ASP A 304 0.43 4.85 -1.29
C ASP A 304 -1.11 4.95 -1.43
N LEU A 305 -1.58 5.22 -2.66
CA LEU A 305 -3.00 5.25 -3.04
C LEU A 305 -3.68 3.89 -2.86
N SER A 306 -3.00 2.76 -3.13
CA SER A 306 -3.59 1.43 -2.90
C SER A 306 -3.86 1.20 -1.41
N VAL A 307 -2.91 1.56 -0.53
CA VAL A 307 -3.07 1.39 0.92
C VAL A 307 -4.21 2.26 1.46
N LEU A 308 -4.23 3.55 1.13
CA LEU A 308 -5.28 4.47 1.59
C LEU A 308 -6.64 4.16 0.93
N GLY A 309 -6.61 3.80 -0.35
CA GLY A 309 -7.78 3.44 -1.15
C GLY A 309 -8.46 2.17 -0.68
N ASP A 310 -7.75 1.04 -0.64
CA ASP A 310 -8.29 -0.25 -0.15
C ASP A 310 -8.82 -0.11 1.30
N THR A 311 -8.18 0.76 2.10
CA THR A 311 -8.64 1.08 3.47
C THR A 311 -9.92 1.92 3.51
N LEU A 312 -10.15 2.81 2.54
CA LEU A 312 -11.35 3.66 2.45
C LEU A 312 -12.51 3.00 1.68
N MET A 313 -12.26 1.92 0.94
CA MET A 313 -13.32 1.17 0.26
C MET A 313 -14.43 0.72 1.22
N GLY A 314 -15.67 0.76 0.73
CA GLY A 314 -16.88 0.50 1.52
C GLY A 314 -17.29 1.57 2.54
N ARG A 315 -16.51 2.65 2.75
CA ARG A 315 -16.85 3.74 3.68
C ARG A 315 -17.53 4.90 2.96
N GLU A 316 -18.46 5.56 3.64
CA GLU A 316 -19.19 6.71 3.11
C GLU A 316 -18.41 8.01 3.38
N SER A 317 -18.27 8.88 2.37
CA SER A 317 -17.68 10.23 2.48
C SER A 317 -18.71 11.19 3.07
N ARG A 318 -18.67 11.37 4.41
CA ARG A 318 -19.72 12.07 5.17
C ARG A 318 -19.60 13.59 5.10
N ALA A 319 -18.39 14.13 5.11
CA ALA A 319 -18.13 15.56 4.96
C ALA A 319 -16.71 15.81 4.43
N VAL A 320 -16.53 16.95 3.77
CA VAL A 320 -15.22 17.46 3.35
C VAL A 320 -15.11 18.88 3.85
N PHE A 321 -13.94 19.25 4.40
CA PHE A 321 -13.69 20.59 4.92
C PHE A 321 -12.37 21.16 4.43
N HIS A 322 -12.35 22.45 4.12
CA HIS A 322 -11.15 23.17 3.74
C HIS A 322 -10.56 23.97 4.90
N LEU A 323 -9.27 23.79 5.11
CA LEU A 323 -8.37 24.65 5.86
C LEU A 323 -7.42 25.33 4.87
N GLY A 324 -7.09 26.60 5.12
CA GLY A 324 -6.59 27.50 4.08
C GLY A 324 -7.70 28.04 3.18
N GLN A 325 -7.43 29.15 2.48
CA GLN A 325 -8.35 29.68 1.46
C GLN A 325 -8.07 29.06 0.09
N VAL A 326 -9.11 28.91 -0.73
CA VAL A 326 -9.04 28.49 -2.14
C VAL A 326 -9.83 29.47 -3.01
N PRO A 327 -9.56 29.59 -4.33
CA PRO A 327 -10.30 30.49 -5.21
C PRO A 327 -11.73 29.99 -5.53
N ASP A 328 -11.98 28.69 -5.36
CA ASP A 328 -13.24 27.99 -5.61
C ASP A 328 -14.37 28.43 -4.63
N GLY A 329 -15.59 28.54 -5.15
CA GLY A 329 -16.71 29.19 -4.46
C GLY A 329 -17.70 28.27 -3.73
N LYS A 330 -17.66 26.96 -3.97
CA LYS A 330 -18.62 25.97 -3.42
C LYS A 330 -18.12 25.24 -2.18
N VAL A 331 -16.83 25.33 -1.86
CA VAL A 331 -16.19 24.54 -0.81
C VAL A 331 -16.76 24.82 0.58
N THR A 332 -16.84 23.78 1.41
CA THR A 332 -17.15 23.96 2.84
C THR A 332 -15.88 24.21 3.63
N TYR A 333 -15.75 25.37 4.28
CA TYR A 333 -14.62 25.67 5.17
C TYR A 333 -14.80 25.05 6.57
N TRP A 334 -13.69 24.67 7.22
CA TRP A 334 -13.72 24.13 8.59
C TRP A 334 -14.27 25.14 9.60
N SER A 335 -15.35 24.77 10.30
CA SER A 335 -16.13 25.69 11.15
C SER A 335 -15.89 25.52 12.66
N GLY A 336 -15.05 24.58 13.07
CA GLY A 336 -14.61 24.41 14.47
C GLY A 336 -14.43 22.95 14.88
N ALA A 337 -15.47 22.13 14.75
CA ALA A 337 -15.50 20.73 15.17
C ALA A 337 -16.43 19.89 14.29
N PHE A 338 -16.09 18.60 14.09
CA PHE A 338 -16.94 17.63 13.39
C PHE A 338 -16.69 16.21 13.90
N ARG A 339 -17.79 15.51 14.24
CA ARG A 339 -17.78 14.19 14.90
C ARG A 339 -16.84 14.20 16.11
N ASP A 340 -15.77 13.41 16.09
CA ASP A 340 -14.84 13.28 17.20
C ASP A 340 -13.67 14.25 17.17
N VAL A 341 -13.46 15.01 16.08
CA VAL A 341 -12.44 16.06 15.99
C VAL A 341 -13.01 17.37 16.54
N MET A 342 -12.39 17.86 17.62
CA MET A 342 -12.84 19.04 18.38
C MET A 342 -12.20 20.37 17.92
N SER A 343 -11.02 20.29 17.28
CA SER A 343 -10.37 21.42 16.60
C SER A 343 -9.43 20.90 15.52
N MET A 344 -9.15 21.72 14.51
CA MET A 344 -8.12 21.47 13.50
C MET A 344 -7.55 22.82 13.05
N GLN A 345 -6.22 22.89 12.90
CA GLN A 345 -5.48 24.03 12.35
C GLN A 345 -4.51 23.53 11.28
N ALA A 346 -4.54 24.16 10.10
CA ALA A 346 -3.62 23.97 8.99
C ALA A 346 -3.74 25.16 8.02
N GLU A 347 -2.69 25.47 7.24
CA GLU A 347 -2.71 26.59 6.30
C GLU A 347 -3.16 26.20 4.88
N ALA A 348 -3.03 24.93 4.50
CA ALA A 348 -3.31 24.46 3.14
C ALA A 348 -3.72 22.97 3.10
N VAL A 349 -4.77 22.57 3.83
CA VAL A 349 -5.19 21.15 3.92
C VAL A 349 -6.69 20.97 3.68
N THR A 350 -7.04 19.90 3.00
CA THR A 350 -8.43 19.43 2.84
C THR A 350 -8.62 18.21 3.74
N ALA A 351 -9.72 18.15 4.49
CA ALA A 351 -10.01 17.11 5.47
C ALA A 351 -11.33 16.39 5.13
N GLY A 352 -11.23 15.12 4.74
CA GLY A 352 -12.32 14.25 4.36
C GLY A 352 -12.69 13.30 5.50
N PHE A 353 -13.93 13.37 5.95
CA PHE A 353 -14.43 12.60 7.09
C PHE A 353 -15.30 11.43 6.61
N PHE A 354 -14.92 10.23 7.00
CA PHE A 354 -15.56 8.98 6.59
C PHE A 354 -16.18 8.25 7.80
N ASP A 355 -17.03 7.25 7.54
CA ASP A 355 -17.55 6.39 8.61
C ASP A 355 -16.48 5.46 9.20
N GLY A 356 -16.73 5.01 10.45
CA GLY A 356 -15.77 4.24 11.25
C GLY A 356 -14.70 5.08 11.97
N GLY A 357 -14.85 6.42 11.98
CA GLY A 357 -13.89 7.33 12.63
C GLY A 357 -12.67 7.65 11.77
N TYR A 358 -12.74 7.40 10.46
CA TYR A 358 -11.66 7.63 9.50
C TYR A 358 -11.64 9.10 9.04
N VAL A 359 -10.47 9.72 8.99
CA VAL A 359 -10.26 11.10 8.52
C VAL A 359 -9.03 11.11 7.60
N LEU A 360 -9.24 11.37 6.32
CA LEU A 360 -8.16 11.59 5.35
C LEU A 360 -7.83 13.09 5.32
N LEU A 361 -6.55 13.42 5.40
CA LEU A 361 -6.01 14.76 5.25
C LEU A 361 -5.22 14.80 3.94
N ALA A 362 -5.41 15.84 3.11
CA ALA A 362 -4.67 15.99 1.85
C ALA A 362 -4.10 17.42 1.71
N ASN A 363 -2.80 17.51 1.41
CA ASN A 363 -2.09 18.78 1.27
C ASN A 363 -2.49 19.48 -0.04
N LYS A 364 -2.80 20.78 0.05
CA LYS A 364 -3.09 21.66 -1.09
C LYS A 364 -1.86 22.42 -1.59
N ASP A 365 -0.77 22.43 -0.84
CA ASP A 365 0.53 22.95 -1.28
C ASP A 365 1.35 21.80 -1.88
N TYR A 366 1.72 21.89 -3.17
CA TYR A 366 2.56 20.91 -3.88
C TYR A 366 4.04 21.33 -3.93
N GLU A 367 4.43 22.42 -3.27
CA GLU A 367 5.81 22.90 -3.15
C GLU A 367 6.35 22.73 -1.72
N ASN A 368 5.49 22.87 -0.69
CA ASN A 368 5.87 22.78 0.73
C ASN A 368 5.11 21.69 1.51
N PRO A 369 5.73 21.06 2.52
CA PRO A 369 5.01 20.22 3.48
C PRO A 369 4.04 21.06 4.34
N SER A 370 2.85 20.53 4.64
CA SER A 370 1.84 21.25 5.43
C SER A 370 1.59 20.55 6.78
N PRO A 371 1.86 21.21 7.91
CA PRO A 371 1.52 20.68 9.23
C PRO A 371 0.03 20.84 9.53
N VAL A 372 -0.57 19.80 10.11
CA VAL A 372 -1.92 19.80 10.66
C VAL A 372 -1.83 19.51 12.15
N THR A 373 -2.37 20.40 12.97
CA THR A 373 -2.57 20.15 14.41
C THR A 373 -4.07 20.04 14.70
N PHE A 374 -4.48 19.02 15.43
CA PHE A 374 -5.89 18.76 15.73
C PHE A 374 -6.10 18.20 17.14
N THR A 375 -7.30 18.40 17.70
CA THR A 375 -7.71 17.81 18.98
C THR A 375 -8.89 16.87 18.76
N VAL A 376 -9.00 15.83 19.59
CA VAL A 376 -10.10 14.86 19.54
C VAL A 376 -10.82 14.77 20.87
N THR A 377 -12.04 14.21 20.84
CA THR A 377 -12.85 13.97 22.03
C THR A 377 -12.08 13.16 23.09
N PRO A 378 -12.06 13.58 24.37
CA PRO A 378 -11.35 12.86 25.42
C PRO A 378 -11.79 11.41 25.54
N GLY A 379 -10.82 10.50 25.68
CA GLY A 379 -11.08 9.05 25.70
C GLY A 379 -11.21 8.40 24.32
N ARG A 380 -10.80 9.08 23.25
CA ARG A 380 -10.49 8.47 21.96
C ARG A 380 -9.07 7.90 21.91
N ARG A 381 -8.80 7.06 20.91
CA ARG A 381 -7.46 6.66 20.47
C ARG A 381 -7.29 7.14 19.03
N VAL A 382 -6.21 7.86 18.76
CA VAL A 382 -5.82 8.29 17.41
C VAL A 382 -4.76 7.32 16.87
N MET A 383 -4.91 6.94 15.61
CA MET A 383 -3.94 6.12 14.88
C MET A 383 -3.75 6.71 13.49
N HIS A 384 -2.53 6.65 12.97
CA HIS A 384 -2.15 7.07 11.62
C HIS A 384 -1.80 5.83 10.80
N MET A 385 -2.10 5.85 9.51
CA MET A 385 -1.77 4.77 8.58
C MET A 385 -0.36 5.00 8.02
N ASP A 386 0.57 4.11 8.32
CA ASP A 386 1.83 4.07 7.57
C ASP A 386 1.57 3.50 6.16
N LYS A 387 1.87 4.30 5.14
CA LYS A 387 1.68 3.96 3.73
C LYS A 387 2.74 2.98 3.22
N ALA A 388 3.86 2.82 3.91
CA ALA A 388 4.92 1.88 3.55
C ALA A 388 4.62 0.44 4.00
N THR A 389 4.14 0.25 5.23
CA THR A 389 3.79 -1.08 5.78
C THR A 389 2.31 -1.44 5.66
N GLY A 390 1.41 -0.45 5.54
CA GLY A 390 -0.04 -0.66 5.61
C GLY A 390 -0.58 -0.86 7.03
N LEU A 391 0.19 -0.51 8.06
CA LEU A 391 -0.14 -0.71 9.47
C LEU A 391 -0.61 0.57 10.18
N TRP A 392 -1.37 0.40 11.27
CA TRP A 392 -1.89 1.49 12.10
C TRP A 392 -0.94 1.82 13.25
N VAL A 393 -0.14 2.87 13.09
CA VAL A 393 0.74 3.40 14.13
C VAL A 393 -0.08 4.23 15.11
N VAL A 394 0.10 4.04 16.41
CA VAL A 394 -0.60 4.84 17.44
C VAL A 394 -0.01 6.25 17.47
N THR A 395 -0.82 7.25 17.12
CA THR A 395 -0.39 8.65 17.20
C THR A 395 -0.47 9.11 18.66
N HIS A 396 0.61 9.69 19.18
CA HIS A 396 0.66 10.21 20.54
C HIS A 396 0.38 11.71 20.60
N GLU A 397 -0.34 12.12 21.64
CA GLU A 397 -0.71 13.51 21.93
C GLU A 397 0.51 14.28 22.50
N GLN A 398 0.74 15.50 22.02
CA GLN A 398 1.78 16.43 22.46
C GLN A 398 1.11 17.75 22.87
N ASP A 399 1.40 18.25 24.07
CA ASP A 399 0.88 19.51 24.63
C ASP A 399 -0.65 19.74 24.51
N GLY A 400 -1.43 18.66 24.47
CA GLY A 400 -2.90 18.69 24.37
C GLY A 400 -3.47 18.52 22.95
N ALA A 401 -2.65 18.22 21.95
CA ALA A 401 -3.06 18.03 20.56
C ALA A 401 -2.28 16.93 19.83
N TYR A 402 -2.77 16.54 18.66
CA TYR A 402 -2.13 15.62 17.73
C TYR A 402 -1.61 16.43 16.53
N THR A 403 -0.40 16.14 16.08
CA THR A 403 0.22 16.83 14.94
C THR A 403 0.74 15.82 13.92
N LEU A 404 0.46 16.08 12.64
CA LEU A 404 0.98 15.35 11.49
C LEU A 404 1.50 16.35 10.44
N THR A 405 2.53 15.98 9.70
CA THR A 405 3.07 16.82 8.60
C THR A 405 2.90 16.09 7.30
N LEU A 406 2.07 16.62 6.41
CA LEU A 406 1.83 16.04 5.09
C LEU A 406 2.93 16.50 4.13
N ALA A 407 3.45 15.59 3.31
CA ALA A 407 4.40 15.95 2.25
C ALA A 407 3.72 16.81 1.15
N PRO A 408 4.48 17.47 0.26
CA PRO A 408 3.91 18.34 -0.78
C PRO A 408 2.92 17.58 -1.69
N GLY A 409 1.68 18.07 -1.76
CA GLY A 409 0.56 17.47 -2.49
C GLY A 409 0.04 16.14 -1.94
N ASP A 410 0.62 15.62 -0.86
CA ASP A 410 0.42 14.24 -0.41
C ASP A 410 -0.79 14.06 0.53
N GLY A 411 -1.24 12.81 0.70
CA GLY A 411 -2.37 12.44 1.57
C GLY A 411 -1.97 11.54 2.74
N GLU A 412 -2.58 11.78 3.91
CA GLU A 412 -2.36 11.02 5.16
C GLU A 412 -3.67 10.63 5.83
N LEU A 413 -3.81 9.36 6.21
CA LEU A 413 -5.05 8.81 6.76
C LEU A 413 -4.95 8.58 8.28
N VAL A 414 -5.95 9.06 9.00
CA VAL A 414 -6.10 8.94 10.46
C VAL A 414 -7.36 8.14 10.79
N ARG A 415 -7.33 7.39 11.89
CA ARG A 415 -8.49 6.71 12.49
C ARG A 415 -8.64 7.07 13.97
N ILE A 416 -9.88 7.34 14.38
CA ILE A 416 -10.24 7.82 15.72
C ILE A 416 -11.23 6.84 16.37
N ASP A 417 -10.73 5.95 17.23
CA ASP A 417 -11.49 4.88 17.89
C ASP A 417 -11.97 5.28 19.31
N CYS A 418 -12.96 4.57 19.86
CA CYS A 418 -13.18 4.52 21.32
C CYS A 418 -11.98 3.86 22.00
N LYS A 419 -11.37 4.49 23.02
CA LYS A 419 -10.26 3.89 23.81
C LYS A 419 -10.66 2.63 24.61
N TYR A 420 -11.96 2.32 24.65
CA TYR A 420 -12.55 1.14 25.32
C TYR A 420 -13.29 0.17 24.36
N ALA A 421 -13.05 0.23 23.04
CA ALA A 421 -13.72 -0.67 22.08
C ALA A 421 -13.31 -2.17 22.20
N LEU A 422 -12.22 -2.47 22.91
CA LEU A 422 -11.58 -3.80 23.02
C LEU A 422 -12.36 -4.87 23.83
N LEU A 423 -13.68 -4.76 23.92
CA LEU A 423 -14.54 -5.76 24.60
C LEU A 423 -15.78 -6.19 23.81
N ILE A 424 -16.20 -5.49 22.76
CA ILE A 424 -17.28 -5.93 21.86
C ILE A 424 -16.96 -5.49 20.42
N GLY A 425 -16.33 -6.39 19.65
CA GLY A 425 -16.26 -6.27 18.19
C GLY A 425 -17.58 -6.69 17.52
N ASP A 426 -17.81 -6.20 16.31
CA ASP A 426 -19.07 -6.41 15.58
C ASP A 426 -19.34 -7.88 15.21
N PHE A 427 -20.17 -8.54 16.03
CA PHE A 427 -20.81 -9.81 15.67
C PHE A 427 -22.28 -9.58 15.30
N PRO A 428 -22.79 -10.19 14.19
CA PRO A 428 -24.17 -10.02 13.78
C PRO A 428 -25.16 -10.53 14.86
N MET A 429 -26.14 -9.68 15.22
CA MET A 429 -27.08 -9.86 16.33
C MET A 429 -28.05 -11.06 16.18
N LYS A 430 -27.54 -12.30 16.24
CA LYS A 430 -28.36 -13.54 16.27
C LYS A 430 -27.90 -14.61 17.28
N ARG A 431 -26.83 -14.40 18.07
CA ARG A 431 -26.34 -15.39 19.06
C ARG A 431 -26.35 -14.96 20.53
N ILE A 432 -26.55 -13.67 20.84
CA ILE A 432 -26.41 -13.13 22.22
C ILE A 432 -27.47 -13.69 23.20
N LEU A 433 -28.67 -14.08 22.72
CA LEU A 433 -29.73 -14.63 23.60
C LEU A 433 -29.33 -15.94 24.33
N SER A 434 -28.38 -16.72 23.80
CA SER A 434 -28.03 -18.02 24.36
C SER A 434 -27.13 -17.92 25.60
N VAL A 435 -26.21 -16.96 25.65
CA VAL A 435 -25.18 -16.88 26.70
C VAL A 435 -25.73 -16.24 27.99
N ALA A 436 -26.54 -15.18 27.85
CA ALA A 436 -27.18 -14.51 28.98
C ALA A 436 -28.14 -15.45 29.76
N LEU A 437 -28.76 -16.41 29.07
CA LEU A 437 -29.68 -17.37 29.69
C LEU A 437 -28.94 -18.43 30.54
N ILE A 438 -27.71 -18.78 30.19
CA ILE A 438 -26.90 -19.77 30.92
C ILE A 438 -26.35 -19.19 32.23
N LEU A 439 -25.88 -17.93 32.21
CA LEU A 439 -25.40 -17.23 33.41
C LEU A 439 -26.49 -16.94 34.46
N LEU A 440 -27.77 -16.89 34.05
CA LEU A 440 -28.90 -16.77 34.97
C LEU A 440 -29.35 -18.10 35.60
N LEU A 441 -28.89 -19.24 35.07
CA LEU A 441 -29.27 -20.57 35.57
C LEU A 441 -28.24 -21.19 36.54
N SER A 442 -26.99 -20.72 36.55
CA SER A 442 -25.97 -21.18 37.51
C SER A 442 -26.04 -20.52 38.89
N ALA A 443 -26.75 -19.40 39.03
CA ALA A 443 -26.82 -18.61 40.27
C ALA A 443 -27.80 -19.14 41.35
N SER A 444 -28.42 -20.32 41.16
CA SER A 444 -29.53 -20.81 41.99
C SER A 444 -29.30 -22.15 42.71
N THR A 445 -28.07 -22.71 42.65
CA THR A 445 -27.73 -24.00 43.29
C THR A 445 -26.47 -23.96 44.15
N LEU A 446 -26.34 -22.99 45.06
CA LEU A 446 -25.33 -23.02 46.14
C LEU A 446 -25.76 -22.21 47.39
N ALA A 447 -27.00 -22.42 47.85
CA ALA A 447 -27.59 -21.70 48.98
C ALA A 447 -28.32 -22.63 49.97
N SER A 448 -27.69 -23.72 50.40
CA SER A 448 -28.19 -24.56 51.50
C SER A 448 -27.05 -25.35 52.16
N CYS A 449 -26.55 -24.83 53.29
CA CYS A 449 -26.05 -25.55 54.48
C CYS A 449 -25.18 -24.62 55.35
N ASN A 450 -25.68 -24.30 56.53
CA ASN A 450 -24.90 -23.84 57.69
C ASN A 450 -25.59 -24.47 58.92
N PRO A 451 -24.87 -24.88 59.98
CA PRO A 451 -24.73 -23.95 61.10
C PRO A 451 -23.39 -24.04 61.88
N ASP A 452 -23.21 -23.05 62.77
CA ASP A 452 -22.38 -23.07 64.00
C ASP A 452 -20.84 -23.16 63.86
N THR A 453 -20.00 -22.49 64.67
CA THR A 453 -20.23 -21.61 65.86
C THR A 453 -19.01 -20.68 66.11
N GLY A 454 -19.21 -19.56 66.83
CA GLY A 454 -18.17 -18.96 67.71
C GLY A 454 -17.44 -17.67 67.27
N SER A 455 -17.53 -16.63 68.13
CA SER A 455 -16.44 -15.80 68.74
C SER A 455 -15.06 -15.65 68.05
N GLU A 456 -14.36 -14.51 68.07
CA GLU A 456 -14.51 -13.29 68.90
C GLU A 456 -13.82 -12.02 68.32
N SER A 457 -13.94 -10.91 69.05
CA SER A 457 -13.44 -9.52 68.87
C SER A 457 -12.03 -9.25 68.29
N GLY A 458 -11.84 -8.06 67.69
CA GLY A 458 -10.50 -7.43 67.54
C GLY A 458 -10.46 -6.04 66.86
N THR A 459 -10.27 -4.96 67.63
CA THR A 459 -9.78 -3.63 67.15
C THR A 459 -8.23 -3.67 67.02
N THR A 460 -7.48 -2.73 66.42
CA THR A 460 -7.57 -1.25 66.35
C THR A 460 -6.62 -0.71 65.24
N ALA A 461 -6.65 0.60 64.91
CA ALA A 461 -5.71 1.26 63.98
C ALA A 461 -4.49 1.91 64.70
N VAL A 462 -3.52 2.51 63.96
CA VAL A 462 -2.81 3.83 64.23
C VAL A 462 -1.43 4.03 63.52
N THR A 463 -1.35 5.09 62.69
CA THR A 463 -0.24 6.03 62.27
C THR A 463 1.21 5.63 61.85
N ASP A 464 1.66 6.28 60.75
CA ASP A 464 2.86 7.12 60.49
C ASP A 464 4.30 6.76 60.96
N ALA A 465 5.32 7.01 60.10
CA ALA A 465 6.36 8.04 60.32
C ALA A 465 7.47 8.16 59.22
N THR A 466 7.98 9.40 59.07
CA THR A 466 8.88 10.04 58.09
C THR A 466 10.42 9.78 58.15
N GLY A 467 11.16 10.07 57.04
CA GLY A 467 12.56 10.58 57.02
C GLY A 467 13.61 9.80 56.21
N GLY A 468 14.72 10.35 55.65
CA GLY A 468 15.07 11.77 55.41
C GLY A 468 16.56 12.11 55.10
N SER A 469 16.83 12.76 53.94
CA SER A 469 17.93 13.74 53.63
C SER A 469 19.42 13.34 53.40
N VAL A 470 20.18 14.29 52.80
CA VAL A 470 21.66 14.37 52.53
C VAL A 470 22.17 13.75 51.20
N THR A 471 23.33 14.16 50.64
CA THR A 471 23.66 15.31 49.74
C THR A 471 25.20 15.41 49.47
N GLU A 472 25.65 16.38 48.65
CA GLU A 472 27.05 16.76 48.27
C GLU A 472 27.79 15.91 47.21
N THR A 473 28.74 16.39 46.38
CA THR A 473 29.07 17.70 45.72
C THR A 473 30.05 17.42 44.54
N ALA A 474 30.14 18.29 43.51
CA ALA A 474 30.94 18.08 42.27
C ALA A 474 32.37 18.69 42.28
N THR A 475 33.20 18.43 41.23
CA THR A 475 34.05 19.38 40.42
C THR A 475 34.93 18.58 39.40
N GLU A 476 35.83 19.20 38.62
CA GLU A 476 36.10 18.88 37.19
C GLU A 476 37.60 18.98 36.73
N THR A 477 37.92 18.36 35.57
CA THR A 477 38.93 18.68 34.50
C THR A 477 40.48 18.42 34.56
N GLN A 478 41.02 18.04 33.36
CA GLN A 478 42.32 18.33 32.68
C GLN A 478 43.53 17.32 32.57
N THR A 479 43.78 16.86 31.31
CA THR A 479 45.03 16.78 30.44
C THR A 479 46.41 16.26 30.97
N GLU A 480 47.43 15.83 30.19
CA GLU A 480 47.90 16.14 28.81
C GLU A 480 48.98 15.15 28.19
N MET A 481 48.99 14.93 26.84
CA MET A 481 50.11 14.72 25.83
C MET A 481 51.33 13.76 26.05
N PRO A 482 52.29 13.45 25.09
CA PRO A 482 52.72 14.04 23.78
C PRO A 482 52.73 13.13 22.49
N THR A 483 52.61 13.61 21.23
CA THR A 483 53.59 14.17 20.22
C THR A 483 54.69 13.19 19.72
N GLU A 484 55.20 13.08 18.47
CA GLU A 484 55.37 13.91 17.22
C GLU A 484 55.63 12.92 15.99
N THR A 485 55.88 13.16 14.66
CA THR A 485 56.31 14.28 13.75
C THR A 485 55.90 14.08 12.25
N VAL A 486 56.17 15.09 11.41
CA VAL A 486 55.99 15.45 9.96
C VAL A 486 56.85 14.62 8.93
N THR A 487 56.55 14.40 7.62
CA THR A 487 56.74 15.27 6.39
C THR A 487 56.35 14.58 5.03
N GLU A 488 56.05 15.34 3.95
CA GLU A 488 55.99 14.95 2.49
C GLU A 488 57.17 15.59 1.66
N PRO A 489 57.24 15.79 0.30
CA PRO A 489 56.43 15.37 -0.89
C PRO A 489 57.22 14.98 -2.20
N GLY A 490 56.52 14.74 -3.34
CA GLY A 490 57.03 14.81 -4.74
C GLY A 490 56.85 13.53 -5.62
N THR A 491 55.96 13.46 -6.63
CA THR A 491 55.99 13.97 -8.05
C THR A 491 56.86 13.19 -9.06
N ASP A 492 56.25 12.43 -9.99
CA ASP A 492 56.37 12.56 -11.48
C ASP A 492 55.98 11.29 -12.29
N ALA A 493 55.61 11.49 -13.57
CA ALA A 493 55.32 10.53 -14.65
C ALA A 493 55.75 11.18 -16.01
N PRO A 494 55.54 10.63 -17.23
CA PRO A 494 54.95 9.34 -17.67
C PRO A 494 55.71 8.60 -18.82
N THR A 495 55.26 7.40 -19.23
CA THR A 495 55.53 6.82 -20.58
C THR A 495 54.46 5.81 -21.04
N GLU A 496 54.15 5.79 -22.34
CA GLU A 496 53.33 4.77 -23.08
C GLU A 496 54.07 4.37 -24.39
N PRO A 497 53.57 3.44 -25.23
CA PRO A 497 53.25 2.02 -24.99
C PRO A 497 54.05 1.12 -25.99
N PRO A 498 53.81 -0.22 -26.09
CA PRO A 498 52.83 -0.70 -27.08
C PRO A 498 52.08 -1.99 -26.71
N THR A 499 51.09 -2.37 -27.54
CA THR A 499 50.18 -3.52 -27.42
C THR A 499 50.75 -4.87 -27.86
N GLU A 500 50.31 -5.99 -27.23
CA GLU A 500 49.53 -7.05 -27.91
C GLU A 500 48.93 -8.14 -26.97
N ALA A 501 47.76 -8.66 -27.38
CA ALA A 501 47.18 -9.99 -27.11
C ALA A 501 47.05 -10.59 -25.67
N SER A 502 45.82 -10.50 -25.13
CA SER A 502 45.06 -11.53 -24.38
C SER A 502 45.70 -12.36 -23.24
N ALA A 503 45.23 -12.10 -22.02
CA ALA A 503 44.98 -13.12 -20.99
C ALA A 503 43.65 -12.78 -20.27
N GLU A 504 42.96 -13.77 -19.72
CA GLU A 504 41.69 -13.58 -18.99
C GLU A 504 41.93 -13.03 -17.57
N PRO A 505 41.08 -12.13 -17.04
CA PRO A 505 41.13 -11.74 -15.63
C PRO A 505 40.35 -12.75 -14.77
N SER A 506 41.06 -13.57 -14.00
CA SER A 506 40.47 -14.24 -12.84
C SER A 506 40.44 -13.31 -11.62
N ASP A 507 39.70 -13.73 -10.59
CA ASP A 507 39.81 -13.23 -9.22
C ASP A 507 39.43 -11.75 -9.00
N THR A 508 38.16 -11.43 -9.29
CA THR A 508 37.46 -10.43 -8.48
C THR A 508 37.33 -10.96 -7.06
N GLU A 509 37.92 -10.26 -6.09
CA GLU A 509 37.81 -10.57 -4.67
C GLU A 509 36.33 -10.56 -4.23
N ALA A 510 35.89 -11.60 -3.52
CA ALA A 510 34.49 -11.71 -3.11
C ALA A 510 34.16 -10.64 -2.05
N PRO A 511 32.98 -9.98 -2.12
CA PRO A 511 32.64 -8.92 -1.18
C PRO A 511 32.54 -9.45 0.26
N ASP A 512 32.98 -8.65 1.24
CA ASP A 512 32.95 -9.05 2.64
C ASP A 512 31.49 -9.25 3.11
N PRO A 513 31.08 -10.45 3.57
CA PRO A 513 29.73 -10.72 4.05
C PRO A 513 29.37 -10.00 5.35
N LEU A 514 30.32 -9.34 6.02
CA LEU A 514 30.07 -8.44 7.15
C LEU A 514 29.54 -7.07 6.70
N GLU A 515 29.90 -6.62 5.49
CA GLU A 515 29.60 -5.28 4.96
C GLU A 515 28.62 -5.29 3.77
N THR A 516 28.51 -6.39 3.02
CA THR A 516 27.65 -6.49 1.82
C THR A 516 26.63 -7.64 1.93
N PRO A 517 25.32 -7.40 1.70
CA PRO A 517 24.30 -8.45 1.78
C PRO A 517 24.48 -9.54 0.71
N VAL A 518 25.05 -10.68 1.10
CA VAL A 518 25.15 -11.86 0.24
C VAL A 518 23.78 -12.52 0.13
N ARG A 519 23.19 -12.55 -1.08
CA ARG A 519 21.93 -13.27 -1.33
C ARG A 519 22.19 -14.78 -1.33
N VAL A 520 21.51 -15.51 -0.46
CA VAL A 520 21.62 -16.98 -0.31
C VAL A 520 20.49 -17.74 -0.99
N GLY A 521 19.40 -17.07 -1.40
CA GLY A 521 18.30 -17.73 -2.11
C GLY A 521 17.11 -16.85 -2.43
N THR A 522 15.96 -17.49 -2.58
CA THR A 522 14.64 -16.87 -2.77
C THR A 522 13.60 -17.64 -1.97
N GLY A 523 12.61 -16.98 -1.38
CA GLY A 523 11.54 -17.62 -0.60
C GLY A 523 10.54 -18.42 -1.44
N TYR A 524 9.61 -19.09 -0.75
CA TYR A 524 8.56 -19.95 -1.33
C TYR A 524 7.65 -19.24 -2.34
N ASP A 525 7.52 -17.91 -2.25
CA ASP A 525 6.81 -17.07 -3.23
C ASP A 525 7.49 -16.96 -4.60
N GLY A 526 8.74 -17.47 -4.71
CA GLY A 526 9.60 -17.38 -5.89
C GLY A 526 10.17 -15.99 -6.16
N LYS A 527 10.02 -15.03 -5.23
CA LYS A 527 10.23 -13.58 -5.48
C LYS A 527 11.03 -12.89 -4.38
N THR A 528 10.79 -13.21 -3.11
CA THR A 528 11.44 -12.58 -1.96
C THR A 528 12.88 -13.07 -1.83
N ALA A 529 13.87 -12.18 -1.96
CA ALA A 529 15.28 -12.53 -1.84
C ALA A 529 15.68 -12.78 -0.37
N CYS A 530 16.41 -13.87 -0.12
CA CYS A 530 16.92 -14.22 1.21
C CYS A 530 18.43 -13.94 1.29
N TYR A 531 18.92 -13.50 2.45
CA TYR A 531 20.30 -13.00 2.64
C TYR A 531 21.03 -13.68 3.80
N ASP A 532 22.35 -13.60 3.77
CA ASP A 532 23.26 -14.09 4.81
C ASP A 532 23.22 -13.19 6.06
N GLY A 533 23.03 -13.79 7.24
CA GLY A 533 22.84 -13.08 8.51
C GLY A 533 24.09 -12.44 9.12
N ARG A 534 25.24 -12.46 8.43
CA ARG A 534 26.53 -11.94 8.93
C ARG A 534 26.67 -10.41 8.93
N LEU A 535 25.71 -9.67 8.38
CA LEU A 535 25.82 -8.24 8.15
C LEU A 535 25.85 -7.38 9.43
N ARG A 536 26.62 -6.30 9.43
CA ARG A 536 26.53 -5.20 10.41
C ARG A 536 25.65 -4.07 9.86
N HIS A 537 24.54 -3.74 10.51
CA HIS A 537 23.54 -2.79 9.98
C HIS A 537 23.36 -1.57 10.89
N MET A 538 23.48 -0.35 10.34
CA MET A 538 23.58 0.91 11.11
C MET A 538 22.27 1.41 11.77
N TYR A 539 21.23 0.58 11.84
CA TYR A 539 19.88 1.01 12.24
C TYR A 539 19.16 0.05 13.20
N GLU A 540 19.85 -0.97 13.71
CA GLU A 540 19.27 -2.00 14.58
C GLU A 540 20.08 -2.13 15.87
N SER A 541 19.46 -2.62 16.93
CA SER A 541 20.15 -2.92 18.18
C SER A 541 19.77 -4.31 18.68
N PHE A 542 20.78 -5.12 19.00
CA PHE A 542 20.60 -6.47 19.53
C PHE A 542 20.79 -6.44 21.04
N SER A 543 19.96 -7.18 21.78
CA SER A 543 20.02 -7.26 23.23
C SER A 543 19.86 -8.69 23.72
N THR A 544 20.38 -9.00 24.91
CA THR A 544 20.35 -10.37 25.45
C THR A 544 19.67 -10.47 26.81
N SER A 545 19.21 -11.66 27.17
CA SER A 545 18.48 -11.95 28.42
C SER A 545 19.23 -11.65 29.73
N TYR A 546 20.54 -11.35 29.66
CA TYR A 546 21.36 -10.98 30.81
C TYR A 546 21.70 -9.49 30.87
N GLY A 547 21.24 -8.70 29.88
CA GLY A 547 21.52 -7.28 29.76
C GLY A 547 22.76 -7.00 28.90
N GLY A 548 22.64 -5.99 28.04
CA GLY A 548 23.64 -5.62 27.04
C GLY A 548 22.95 -5.14 25.77
N THR A 549 23.63 -4.28 25.02
CA THR A 549 23.20 -3.80 23.71
C THR A 549 24.39 -3.89 22.77
N PHE A 550 24.19 -4.45 21.58
CA PHE A 550 25.23 -4.83 20.63
C PHE A 550 24.87 -4.34 19.22
N ASP A 551 25.88 -4.01 18.42
CA ASP A 551 25.73 -3.44 17.06
C ASP A 551 25.59 -4.54 15.98
N SER A 552 25.65 -5.81 16.38
CA SER A 552 25.50 -6.97 15.51
C SER A 552 24.96 -8.19 16.28
N VAL A 553 24.33 -9.13 15.55
CA VAL A 553 23.83 -10.37 16.14
C VAL A 553 24.97 -11.29 16.60
N GLN A 554 26.15 -11.23 15.96
CA GLN A 554 27.32 -12.03 16.33
C GLN A 554 27.88 -11.60 17.69
N GLU A 555 28.02 -10.30 17.96
CA GLU A 555 28.45 -9.80 19.27
C GLU A 555 27.49 -10.23 20.39
N ALA A 556 26.17 -10.23 20.11
CA ALA A 556 25.17 -10.75 21.03
C ALA A 556 25.29 -12.27 21.25
N MET A 557 25.56 -13.05 20.21
CA MET A 557 25.81 -14.51 20.30
C MET A 557 27.09 -14.83 21.08
N ASP A 558 28.18 -14.11 20.83
CA ASP A 558 29.46 -14.28 21.52
C ASP A 558 29.31 -13.98 23.02
N SER A 559 28.46 -13.02 23.39
CA SER A 559 28.13 -12.72 24.80
C SER A 559 27.37 -13.84 25.53
N LEU A 560 26.80 -14.80 24.79
CA LEU A 560 26.03 -15.93 25.32
C LEU A 560 26.77 -17.28 25.22
N ALA A 561 28.02 -17.30 24.76
CA ALA A 561 28.83 -18.52 24.63
C ALA A 561 28.94 -19.27 25.98
N GLY A 562 28.68 -20.58 25.96
CA GLY A 562 28.79 -21.46 27.14
C GLY A 562 27.68 -21.32 28.19
N ILE A 563 26.96 -20.19 28.23
CA ILE A 563 25.84 -19.96 29.15
C ILE A 563 24.47 -20.19 28.48
N GLY A 564 24.30 -19.78 27.22
CA GLY A 564 23.01 -19.74 26.52
C GLY A 564 22.05 -18.68 27.08
N GLY A 565 21.09 -18.21 26.27
CA GLY A 565 20.15 -17.17 26.67
C GLY A 565 19.13 -16.86 25.57
N ALA A 566 18.44 -15.72 25.70
CA ALA A 566 17.67 -15.16 24.59
C ALA A 566 18.41 -13.99 23.94
N ILE A 567 18.29 -13.85 22.62
CA ILE A 567 18.67 -12.67 21.84
C ILE A 567 17.40 -12.03 21.29
N SER A 568 17.23 -10.75 21.55
CA SER A 568 16.15 -9.92 21.01
C SER A 568 16.72 -8.91 20.02
N ALA A 569 16.29 -8.99 18.76
CA ALA A 569 16.56 -7.97 17.74
C ALA A 569 15.42 -6.94 17.74
N ALA A 570 15.77 -5.66 17.75
CA ALA A 570 14.80 -4.55 17.69
C ALA A 570 15.17 -3.56 16.59
N SER A 571 14.29 -3.43 15.60
CA SER A 571 14.37 -2.45 14.51
C SER A 571 13.32 -1.35 14.77
N ASN A 572 13.78 -0.25 15.36
CA ASN A 572 13.09 1.01 15.68
C ASN A 572 11.63 1.03 16.22
N GLY A 573 11.05 -0.12 16.63
CA GLY A 573 9.89 -0.20 17.52
C GLY A 573 8.75 -1.11 17.07
N ASP A 574 8.64 -1.47 15.79
CA ASP A 574 7.38 -2.00 15.24
C ASP A 574 7.19 -3.52 15.37
N ILE A 575 8.26 -4.32 15.46
CA ILE A 575 8.24 -5.75 15.87
C ILE A 575 9.62 -6.13 16.41
N GLY A 576 9.67 -7.08 17.37
CA GLY A 576 10.91 -7.62 17.92
C GLY A 576 10.98 -9.14 17.78
N LEU A 577 12.03 -9.65 17.12
CA LEU A 577 12.31 -11.08 17.02
C LEU A 577 13.09 -11.55 18.25
N CYS A 578 12.51 -12.46 19.04
CA CYS A 578 13.14 -13.05 20.22
C CYS A 578 13.50 -14.52 19.96
N LEU A 579 14.80 -14.83 19.95
CA LEU A 579 15.33 -16.16 19.71
C LEU A 579 15.96 -16.70 21.00
N SER A 580 15.59 -17.91 21.42
CA SER A 580 16.31 -18.62 22.48
C SER A 580 17.47 -19.39 21.87
N VAL A 581 18.71 -19.01 22.21
CA VAL A 581 19.94 -19.48 21.57
C VAL A 581 20.86 -20.12 22.60
N LYS A 582 21.26 -21.36 22.35
CA LYS A 582 22.20 -22.11 23.19
C LYS A 582 23.51 -22.33 22.46
N VAL A 583 24.43 -21.37 22.56
CA VAL A 583 25.76 -21.41 21.92
C VAL A 583 26.70 -22.29 22.76
N PRO A 584 27.20 -23.42 22.23
CA PRO A 584 28.21 -24.22 22.91
C PRO A 584 29.56 -23.49 22.99
N ASP A 585 30.26 -23.61 24.11
CA ASP A 585 31.67 -23.19 24.24
C ASP A 585 32.59 -24.30 23.70
N ASP A 586 32.50 -24.57 22.39
CA ASP A 586 33.31 -25.57 21.67
C ASP A 586 34.24 -24.95 20.61
N GLY A 587 34.25 -23.61 20.51
CA GLY A 587 35.11 -22.85 19.59
C GLY A 587 34.63 -22.81 18.14
N LYS A 588 33.45 -23.38 17.81
CA LYS A 588 32.88 -23.31 16.45
C LYS A 588 32.11 -22.01 16.22
N LYS A 589 31.95 -21.65 14.94
CA LYS A 589 31.06 -20.57 14.50
C LYS A 589 29.72 -21.15 14.07
N TYR A 590 28.64 -20.48 14.45
CA TYR A 590 27.26 -20.82 14.11
C TYR A 590 26.65 -19.68 13.32
N ILE A 591 25.91 -19.99 12.26
CA ILE A 591 25.24 -19.00 11.40
C ILE A 591 23.73 -19.20 11.51
N LEU A 592 22.97 -18.11 11.52
CA LEU A 592 21.52 -18.12 11.62
C LEU A 592 20.91 -17.29 10.47
N TYR A 593 19.81 -17.79 9.91
CA TYR A 593 19.09 -17.18 8.78
C TYR A 593 17.66 -16.84 9.22
N TYR A 594 17.12 -15.73 8.73
CA TYR A 594 15.77 -15.27 9.02
C TYR A 594 15.18 -14.49 7.84
N ASN A 595 13.86 -14.35 7.81
CA ASN A 595 13.10 -13.67 6.75
C ASN A 595 12.40 -12.43 7.33
N PHE A 596 12.35 -11.33 6.57
CA PHE A 596 11.79 -10.05 6.99
C PHE A 596 10.34 -9.80 6.53
N ASN A 597 9.87 -10.49 5.47
CA ASN A 597 8.71 -10.01 4.69
C ASN A 597 7.42 -10.84 4.81
N ASN A 598 7.42 -11.96 5.54
CA ASN A 598 6.22 -12.73 5.90
C ASN A 598 6.51 -13.58 7.15
N CYS A 599 5.47 -13.93 7.91
CA CYS A 599 5.58 -14.74 9.14
C CYS A 599 5.77 -16.25 8.88
N ASP A 600 6.67 -16.60 7.97
CA ASP A 600 7.12 -17.97 7.74
C ASP A 600 8.28 -18.29 8.68
N PHE A 601 8.05 -19.14 9.68
CA PHE A 601 9.07 -19.46 10.69
C PHE A 601 9.94 -20.65 10.25
N VAL A 602 11.26 -20.42 10.18
CA VAL A 602 12.27 -21.47 10.00
C VAL A 602 12.81 -21.87 11.37
N PHE A 603 12.65 -23.14 11.74
CA PHE A 603 13.09 -23.67 13.02
C PHE A 603 14.13 -24.78 12.87
N ASN A 604 15.19 -24.70 13.69
CA ASN A 604 16.11 -25.81 13.93
C ASN A 604 15.89 -26.31 15.36
N PHE A 605 15.43 -27.55 15.50
CA PHE A 605 15.08 -28.16 16.80
C PHE A 605 15.57 -29.60 16.89
N GLY A 606 15.96 -30.01 18.09
CA GLY A 606 16.28 -31.40 18.44
C GLY A 606 15.20 -32.05 19.28
N CYS A 607 14.99 -33.35 19.06
CA CYS A 607 14.05 -34.24 19.73
C CYS A 607 12.54 -33.97 19.50
N THR A 608 11.76 -35.06 19.49
CA THR A 608 10.33 -35.08 19.84
C THR A 608 10.06 -36.32 20.72
N PHE A 609 8.85 -36.46 21.27
CA PHE A 609 8.44 -37.67 21.99
C PHE A 609 7.23 -38.30 21.30
N ASP A 610 7.39 -39.52 20.78
CA ASP A 610 6.27 -40.32 20.26
C ASP A 610 5.53 -41.05 21.40
N ASP A 611 4.20 -40.95 21.41
CA ASP A 611 3.31 -41.68 22.33
C ASP A 611 2.56 -42.86 21.66
N GLY A 612 2.78 -43.05 20.36
CA GLY A 612 2.19 -44.12 19.55
C GLY A 612 0.84 -43.80 18.90
N ASN A 613 0.31 -42.57 19.01
CA ASN A 613 -0.95 -42.16 18.36
C ASN A 613 -0.79 -41.15 17.21
N GLY A 614 0.44 -40.91 16.76
CA GLY A 614 0.79 -39.86 15.79
C GLY A 614 1.38 -38.65 16.50
N GLY A 615 2.54 -38.18 16.03
CA GLY A 615 3.41 -37.27 16.77
C GLY A 615 2.76 -35.93 17.16
N TYR A 616 2.77 -35.62 18.46
CA TYR A 616 2.45 -34.30 19.01
C TYR A 616 3.72 -33.70 19.63
N ALA A 617 4.28 -32.67 19.02
CA ALA A 617 5.40 -31.94 19.61
C ALA A 617 4.89 -31.06 20.77
N TYR A 618 5.42 -31.27 21.98
CA TYR A 618 5.03 -30.51 23.17
C TYR A 618 6.23 -29.82 23.80
N TYR A 619 6.39 -28.52 23.51
CA TYR A 619 7.55 -27.73 23.95
C TYR A 619 7.14 -26.45 24.68
N SER A 620 7.63 -26.30 25.91
CA SER A 620 7.29 -25.22 26.85
C SER A 620 7.61 -23.80 26.36
N SER A 621 8.42 -23.67 25.31
CA SER A 621 8.85 -22.38 24.76
C SER A 621 7.97 -21.87 23.60
N LEU A 622 7.21 -22.76 22.93
CA LEU A 622 6.30 -22.35 21.84
C LEU A 622 5.03 -21.66 22.36
N ASN A 623 4.67 -21.91 23.63
CA ASN A 623 3.60 -21.19 24.33
C ASN A 623 3.79 -19.65 24.31
N ILE A 624 5.02 -19.15 24.12
CA ILE A 624 5.30 -17.71 24.05
C ILE A 624 4.90 -17.14 22.68
N LEU A 625 4.90 -17.94 21.61
CA LEU A 625 4.37 -17.56 20.30
C LEU A 625 2.83 -17.59 20.28
N ASP A 626 2.21 -18.55 20.98
CA ASP A 626 0.73 -18.60 21.18
C ASP A 626 0.15 -17.34 21.87
N ASP A 627 0.95 -16.66 22.69
CA ASP A 627 0.62 -15.39 23.37
C ASP A 627 0.95 -14.14 22.53
N MET A 628 1.77 -14.27 21.48
CA MET A 628 2.17 -13.17 20.57
C MET A 628 1.41 -13.17 19.24
N ALA A 629 0.97 -14.33 18.77
CA ALA A 629 0.20 -14.53 17.55
C ALA A 629 -1.09 -15.30 17.86
N GLU A 630 -2.22 -14.60 17.89
CA GLU A 630 -3.52 -15.25 18.05
C GLU A 630 -3.86 -16.11 16.82
N ASP A 631 -3.76 -17.44 17.01
CA ASP A 631 -4.22 -18.50 16.10
C ASP A 631 -3.23 -18.88 14.97
N LEU A 632 -2.41 -19.91 15.24
CA LEU A 632 -1.45 -20.51 14.29
C LEU A 632 -2.02 -21.74 13.54
N ASP A 633 -3.35 -21.92 13.54
CA ASP A 633 -4.01 -22.98 12.77
C ASP A 633 -3.95 -22.68 11.27
N GLY A 634 -3.37 -23.58 10.49
CA GLY A 634 -3.09 -23.38 9.07
C GLY A 634 -1.78 -22.64 8.76
N CYS A 635 -0.95 -22.33 9.76
CA CYS A 635 0.41 -21.85 9.52
C CYS A 635 1.30 -22.97 8.97
N HIS A 636 2.26 -22.61 8.12
CA HIS A 636 3.28 -23.55 7.63
C HIS A 636 4.61 -23.26 8.33
N VAL A 637 5.39 -24.31 8.61
CA VAL A 637 6.71 -24.20 9.23
C VAL A 637 7.75 -25.02 8.49
N TYR A 638 8.97 -24.50 8.42
CA TYR A 638 10.12 -25.20 7.86
C TYR A 638 10.94 -25.79 9.00
N VAL A 639 11.04 -27.11 9.03
CA VAL A 639 11.73 -27.86 10.07
C VAL A 639 13.03 -28.41 9.51
N TRP A 640 14.13 -28.11 10.18
CA TRP A 640 15.42 -28.77 9.97
C TRP A 640 15.83 -29.49 11.27
N SER A 641 15.91 -30.81 11.21
CA SER A 641 16.30 -31.69 12.32
C SER A 641 16.91 -32.99 11.78
N GLU A 642 17.88 -33.55 12.48
CA GLU A 642 18.51 -34.84 12.14
C GLU A 642 18.19 -35.94 13.19
N GLU A 643 17.24 -35.66 14.09
CA GLU A 643 16.86 -36.53 15.21
C GLU A 643 15.74 -37.53 14.85
N GLU A 644 15.76 -38.69 15.49
CA GLU A 644 14.78 -39.77 15.25
C GLU A 644 13.38 -39.37 15.74
N GLY A 645 12.46 -39.07 14.81
CA GLY A 645 11.04 -38.80 15.09
C GLY A 645 10.42 -37.65 14.30
N LEU A 646 11.22 -36.73 13.73
CA LEU A 646 10.72 -35.63 12.91
C LEU A 646 11.72 -35.29 11.78
N GLU A 647 11.41 -35.69 10.56
CA GLU A 647 12.27 -35.50 9.39
C GLU A 647 12.43 -34.00 9.00
N PRO A 648 13.52 -33.61 8.33
CA PRO A 648 13.57 -32.34 7.60
C PRO A 648 12.39 -32.22 6.63
N GLY A 649 11.78 -31.04 6.55
CA GLY A 649 10.64 -30.84 5.66
C GLY A 649 9.84 -29.57 5.89
N TYR A 650 8.84 -29.42 5.04
CA TYR A 650 7.79 -28.40 5.08
C TYR A 650 6.53 -29.03 5.70
N TYR A 651 5.98 -28.38 6.73
CA TYR A 651 4.89 -28.92 7.54
C TYR A 651 3.75 -27.91 7.70
N LEU A 652 2.51 -28.39 7.56
CA LEU A 652 1.30 -27.67 7.93
C LEU A 652 0.98 -27.88 9.42
N MET A 653 0.76 -26.80 10.16
CA MET A 653 0.27 -26.84 11.54
C MET A 653 -1.26 -26.90 11.56
N THR A 654 -1.82 -27.93 12.19
CA THR A 654 -3.26 -28.05 12.47
C THR A 654 -3.50 -28.07 13.99
N TRP A 655 -4.33 -27.17 14.51
CA TRP A 655 -4.71 -27.18 15.93
C TRP A 655 -5.59 -28.40 16.27
N VAL A 656 -5.19 -29.15 17.29
CA VAL A 656 -5.89 -30.40 17.70
C VAL A 656 -6.61 -30.29 19.04
N GLY A 657 -6.62 -29.09 19.63
CA GLY A 657 -7.28 -28.83 20.91
C GLY A 657 -6.43 -29.19 22.13
N ASN A 658 -6.79 -28.61 23.27
CA ASN A 658 -5.99 -28.72 24.50
C ASN A 658 -6.14 -30.13 25.11
N GLY A 659 -5.02 -30.84 25.25
CA GLY A 659 -4.95 -32.17 25.86
C GLY A 659 -5.41 -32.19 27.32
N LYS A 660 -5.85 -33.36 27.81
CA LYS A 660 -6.29 -33.53 29.20
C LYS A 660 -5.11 -33.44 30.18
N GLY A 661 -4.81 -32.22 30.63
CA GLY A 661 -3.80 -31.93 31.65
C GLY A 661 -2.56 -31.20 31.13
N THR A 662 -2.52 -30.81 29.85
CA THR A 662 -1.46 -29.96 29.29
C THR A 662 -1.76 -28.47 29.44
N VAL A 663 -0.72 -27.64 29.44
CA VAL A 663 -0.78 -26.17 29.57
C VAL A 663 -0.05 -25.55 28.37
N GLY A 664 -0.82 -25.32 27.31
CA GLY A 664 -0.40 -24.86 25.98
C GLY A 664 -1.46 -25.25 24.95
N ARG A 665 -1.46 -24.65 23.75
CA ARG A 665 -2.23 -25.19 22.62
C ARG A 665 -1.45 -26.36 22.03
N ASN A 666 -2.14 -27.45 21.66
CA ASN A 666 -1.50 -28.57 20.97
C ASN A 666 -1.78 -28.46 19.47
N TYR A 667 -0.74 -28.61 18.65
CA TYR A 667 -0.82 -28.67 17.19
C TYR A 667 -0.31 -30.04 16.70
N ARG A 668 -0.89 -30.55 15.61
CA ARG A 668 -0.35 -31.64 14.79
C ARG A 668 0.44 -31.01 13.63
N TYR A 669 1.52 -31.66 13.24
CA TYR A 669 2.39 -31.23 12.15
C TYR A 669 2.29 -32.26 11.03
N ASP A 670 1.63 -31.92 9.93
CA ASP A 670 1.48 -32.80 8.78
C ASP A 670 2.54 -32.42 7.73
N LYS A 671 3.43 -33.37 7.36
CA LYS A 671 4.48 -33.13 6.36
C LYS A 671 3.88 -32.99 4.97
N GLU A 672 4.05 -31.84 4.33
CA GLU A 672 3.54 -31.56 2.99
C GLU A 672 4.62 -31.65 1.90
N GLY A 673 5.91 -31.53 2.24
CA GLY A 673 7.00 -31.67 1.28
C GLY A 673 8.40 -31.81 1.90
N ASP A 674 9.37 -32.20 1.06
CA ASP A 674 10.79 -32.26 1.44
C ASP A 674 11.47 -30.91 1.23
N LEU A 675 12.34 -30.52 2.18
CA LEU A 675 13.01 -29.21 2.20
C LEU A 675 13.80 -28.91 0.90
N ALA A 676 14.33 -29.98 0.28
CA ALA A 676 15.15 -29.94 -0.93
C ALA A 676 14.35 -29.77 -2.24
N GLU A 677 13.02 -29.91 -2.21
CA GLU A 677 12.14 -29.61 -3.36
C GLU A 677 11.70 -28.14 -3.35
N THR A 678 11.59 -27.52 -2.17
CA THR A 678 11.19 -26.12 -2.00
C THR A 678 12.31 -25.09 -2.19
N TRP A 679 13.59 -25.47 -2.11
CA TRP A 679 14.69 -24.51 -2.06
C TRP A 679 15.94 -24.93 -2.88
N GLU A 680 16.04 -24.46 -4.13
CA GLU A 680 17.30 -24.53 -4.89
C GLU A 680 18.32 -23.52 -4.33
N GLY A 681 19.48 -24.02 -3.91
CA GLY A 681 20.62 -23.21 -3.43
C GLY A 681 21.10 -23.56 -2.02
N LEU A 682 20.26 -24.18 -1.18
CA LEU A 682 20.70 -24.68 0.13
C LEU A 682 21.64 -25.90 0.01
N PRO A 683 22.55 -26.11 0.98
CA PRO A 683 23.38 -27.32 1.05
C PRO A 683 22.52 -28.59 1.10
N LYS A 684 22.71 -29.50 0.15
CA LYS A 684 21.92 -30.74 0.03
C LYS A 684 22.40 -31.84 0.97
N GLY A 685 22.26 -31.62 2.27
CA GLY A 685 22.46 -32.66 3.29
C GLY A 685 23.90 -33.19 3.41
N GLU A 686 24.90 -32.43 2.94
CA GLU A 686 26.29 -32.71 3.29
C GLU A 686 26.58 -32.17 4.70
N SER A 687 27.07 -33.08 5.55
CA SER A 687 27.44 -32.83 6.94
C SER A 687 28.39 -31.64 7.08
N TYR A 688 28.04 -30.68 7.92
CA TYR A 688 28.97 -29.63 8.41
C TYR A 688 29.87 -30.14 9.57
N PHE A 689 29.98 -31.46 9.75
CA PHE A 689 30.71 -32.14 10.83
C PHE A 689 31.80 -33.12 10.34
N ASP A 690 32.36 -32.91 9.14
CA ASP A 690 33.65 -33.50 8.70
C ASP A 690 34.75 -32.41 8.65
#